data_AF-A0A090FAM2-F1
#
_entry.id   AF-A0A090FAM2-F1
#
_cell.length_a   1.000
_cell.length_b   1.000
_cell.length_c   1.000
_cell.angle_alpha   90.00
_cell.angle_beta   90.00
_cell.angle_gamma   90.00
#
_symmetry.space_group_name_H-M   'P 1'
#
loop_
_entity.id
_entity.type
_entity.pdbx_description
1 polymer ?
#
loop_
_entity_poly.entity_id
_entity_poly.type
_entity_poly.pdbx_seq_one_letter_code
_entity_poly.pdbx_strand_id
1 'polypeptide(L)'
;MIVKNEMANLERCLGAVADHIDCWVIGDTGSSDGTQDFIRSFFAARNIPGELHEFPFHNFGQARNAALEHAYASSLDYDYLLFDDADMELVVEDHRFREQLDAPGYRVLQKSETGLAYWNTRLVRRTSGARYHGVTHEYIDVPDGVHELRCIWYKDHATGSNRVDKFERDIKLLLGALDKDPENHRYWFYLAQSYRDAGRTTEAAVAYAKRAGMGGWDEEAWNARLQQARCQRQLGDDEGFIRHALAAFNQRPQRAEPLYDLARYYREKGMNDAAVLFCEAGLAIGRPEQDILFIEDTVYTTGLREEYAIAANYARDPVRKDRGFAACNWLALNREIGDGPRDLAWSNLYYYVQPAKTTMPSFNARRIDFAAPDGYRPSNPSVVRRGGEILLLQRTVNYSLAEDNLQYHTTGGAAVHTRNFLLRLNGELDVQFANEILPPADLPKPAYDRVLGFEDMRPFLWRGQLWGVSCFRELTPEGWCEQVVARIDEGDQCRLTDWRVLRTSGTRVHEKNWMPRIKRTAEPGREELQFIYLCDPTRILDEKAATVSETSPAIAAKLFRGGSQAIEFAGGWLTLIHEVQWRAADSRRYYFQRFVWFDDANTLRKISRPFFFNKKGVEFAAGLAWHPDERRLLISYSVADSESWLATIDAVEVDAALEDVDNLQSGLAASNPTPSPRPITSLSNGSGYASAAGTAADQPKATDDPPTGDQRELSTDRETGGSGSGKSADEIFHELAPFLRDVTSQRERSDRSREFDARIVPLLGTDDAALPRINCFYEAMSETAEHRTLIAAVTSMRAAGHPVRVWSYTPKKLEFLVEVGVEVRSAEDVVPRALFERIVAGSEIRYFSDVFRYAVLYEHGGLWMDTDVILLRPFPFQGDHFLNLQWRGSHKGHFICGNVMYAKPYSKHMRALYELSLDRFHAGQGKDFGDVGPKLLSDYVGSDEGAELRSQVFGPMFFNSIDWMELDRFEKPIAELADHLNDDRVFGLHLWTARNAPRPDETGTPLIAQLINPLEGFPSFTALADRFNTDKNRHTGNRHFYARTYDRLLANRRLSMRGLMEIGLCRGLAEGNQSETPSVALWQSYFPFCQVIGVDLTDFSRLNNDKFKSFVCDQSKVDDLRRVAEKLDQGSLDVIIDDGSHASHDEQLTLREFFPLLAGGGWYFIEDLDWQPPGEDPTKVTLTKTLLREIKDHGAARSVDPLGISALAGEFAEILFFDSHYELNRAKLMGGLVAVRKRSASEISA
;
A
#
# COMPACT_ATOMS: atom_id res chain seq x y z
N MET A 1 -50.77 -12.01 3.02
CA MET A 1 -50.07 -10.81 3.52
C MET A 1 -50.15 -10.78 5.05
N ILE A 2 -49.16 -10.22 5.74
CA ILE A 2 -49.25 -9.90 7.18
C ILE A 2 -49.14 -8.39 7.39
N VAL A 3 -49.82 -7.83 8.40
CA VAL A 3 -49.86 -6.38 8.65
C VAL A 3 -49.73 -6.05 10.13
N LYS A 4 -49.18 -4.86 10.41
CA LYS A 4 -49.19 -4.22 11.72
C LYS A 4 -49.01 -2.70 11.58
N ASN A 5 -50.03 -1.92 11.88
CA ASN A 5 -49.99 -0.46 11.81
C ASN A 5 -49.47 0.08 10.46
N GLU A 6 -50.12 -0.30 9.36
CA GLU A 6 -49.67 0.02 7.99
C GLU A 6 -50.61 0.99 7.26
N MET A 7 -51.43 1.77 7.99
CA MET A 7 -52.39 2.70 7.40
C MET A 7 -51.78 3.66 6.37
N ALA A 8 -50.52 4.08 6.56
CA ALA A 8 -49.83 4.98 5.65
C ALA A 8 -49.50 4.38 4.27
N ASN A 9 -49.48 3.05 4.15
CA ASN A 9 -49.04 2.35 2.93
C ASN A 9 -50.16 1.55 2.25
N LEU A 10 -51.17 1.09 3.01
CA LEU A 10 -52.18 0.14 2.54
C LEU A 10 -53.01 0.61 1.34
N GLU A 11 -53.33 1.90 1.23
CA GLU A 11 -54.11 2.40 0.08
C GLU A 11 -53.36 2.16 -1.25
N ARG A 12 -52.05 2.41 -1.27
CA ARG A 12 -51.20 2.20 -2.45
C ARG A 12 -51.00 0.72 -2.74
N CYS A 13 -50.62 -0.06 -1.72
CA CYS A 13 -50.36 -1.49 -1.85
C CYS A 13 -51.63 -2.24 -2.31
N LEU A 14 -52.73 -2.12 -1.57
CA LEU A 14 -53.98 -2.81 -1.91
C LEU A 14 -54.58 -2.31 -3.23
N GLY A 15 -54.40 -1.02 -3.55
CA GLY A 15 -54.79 -0.44 -4.83
C GLY A 15 -54.10 -1.11 -6.02
N ALA A 16 -52.80 -1.40 -5.91
CA ALA A 16 -52.01 -2.01 -6.97
C ALA A 16 -52.33 -3.49 -7.21
N VAL A 17 -52.83 -4.21 -6.20
CA VAL A 17 -53.14 -5.65 -6.32
C VAL A 17 -54.61 -5.98 -6.55
N ALA A 18 -55.53 -5.07 -6.22
CA ALA A 18 -56.97 -5.35 -6.22
C ALA A 18 -57.51 -5.87 -7.55
N ASP A 19 -57.01 -5.35 -8.68
CA ASP A 19 -57.46 -5.74 -10.02
C ASP A 19 -56.87 -7.08 -10.51
N HIS A 20 -56.02 -7.71 -9.68
CA HIS A 20 -55.25 -8.89 -10.05
C HIS A 20 -55.49 -10.10 -9.15
N ILE A 21 -56.35 -9.96 -8.14
CA ILE A 21 -56.71 -11.03 -7.20
C ILE A 21 -58.21 -11.30 -7.21
N ASP A 22 -58.61 -12.56 -7.01
CA ASP A 22 -60.02 -12.93 -6.91
C ASP A 22 -60.51 -12.96 -5.45
N CYS A 23 -59.58 -13.10 -4.50
CA CYS A 23 -59.86 -13.13 -3.08
C CYS A 23 -58.62 -12.72 -2.26
N TRP A 24 -58.78 -12.47 -0.96
CA TRP A 24 -57.68 -12.08 -0.07
C TRP A 24 -57.69 -12.81 1.27
N VAL A 25 -56.49 -13.08 1.79
CA VAL A 25 -56.28 -13.56 3.17
C VAL A 25 -55.16 -12.74 3.80
N ILE A 26 -55.49 -12.01 4.86
CA ILE A 26 -54.58 -11.12 5.56
C ILE A 26 -54.54 -11.48 7.04
N GLY A 27 -53.33 -11.58 7.59
CA GLY A 27 -53.09 -11.76 9.02
C GLY A 27 -52.68 -10.45 9.68
N ASP A 28 -53.48 -9.94 10.60
CA ASP A 28 -53.13 -8.82 11.46
C ASP A 28 -52.40 -9.30 12.72
N THR A 29 -51.31 -8.62 13.05
CA THR A 29 -50.44 -9.02 14.17
C THR A 29 -50.50 -8.07 15.37
N GLY A 30 -51.64 -7.38 15.51
CA GLY A 30 -51.95 -6.46 16.61
C GLY A 30 -51.84 -4.99 16.19
N SER A 31 -52.52 -4.61 15.12
CA SER A 31 -52.67 -3.20 14.72
C SER A 31 -53.57 -2.43 15.68
N SER A 32 -53.27 -1.15 15.87
CA SER A 32 -54.02 -0.22 16.72
C SER A 32 -54.33 1.11 16.04
N ASP A 33 -53.94 1.29 14.77
CA ASP A 33 -54.05 2.54 14.00
C ASP A 33 -55.27 2.59 13.06
N GLY A 34 -56.14 1.57 13.09
CA GLY A 34 -57.28 1.42 12.19
C GLY A 34 -57.02 0.56 10.94
N THR A 35 -55.82 -0.01 10.79
CA THR A 35 -55.45 -0.91 9.68
C THR A 35 -56.52 -1.97 9.35
N GLN A 36 -57.04 -2.66 10.37
CA GLN A 36 -58.00 -3.75 10.18
C GLN A 36 -59.32 -3.27 9.55
N ASP A 37 -59.85 -2.14 10.00
CA ASP A 37 -61.11 -1.58 9.51
C ASP A 37 -60.95 -1.03 8.10
N PHE A 38 -59.79 -0.44 7.79
CA PHE A 38 -59.46 -0.01 6.44
C PHE A 38 -59.43 -1.18 5.46
N ILE A 39 -58.74 -2.28 5.79
CA ILE A 39 -58.65 -3.48 4.93
C ILE A 39 -60.06 -4.01 4.62
N ARG A 40 -60.90 -4.19 5.65
CA ARG A 40 -62.28 -4.67 5.47
C ARG A 40 -63.07 -3.73 4.57
N SER A 41 -63.01 -2.43 4.82
CA SER A 41 -63.76 -1.41 4.06
C SER A 41 -63.28 -1.32 2.61
N PHE A 42 -61.97 -1.39 2.38
CA PHE A 42 -61.35 -1.29 1.06
C PHE A 42 -61.81 -2.41 0.11
N PHE A 43 -61.81 -3.65 0.60
CA PHE A 43 -62.23 -4.81 -0.20
C PHE A 43 -63.75 -4.97 -0.27
N ALA A 44 -64.49 -4.61 0.79
CA ALA A 44 -65.95 -4.58 0.75
C ALA A 44 -66.47 -3.60 -0.32
N ALA A 45 -65.84 -2.44 -0.46
CA ALA A 45 -66.17 -1.46 -1.50
C ALA A 45 -65.91 -1.98 -2.93
N ARG A 46 -65.04 -2.97 -3.10
CA ARG A 46 -64.67 -3.59 -4.39
C ARG A 46 -65.31 -4.95 -4.63
N ASN A 47 -66.12 -5.42 -3.68
CA ASN A 47 -66.79 -6.72 -3.73
C ASN A 47 -65.82 -7.91 -3.92
N ILE A 48 -64.63 -7.83 -3.33
CA ILE A 48 -63.63 -8.91 -3.35
C ILE A 48 -63.73 -9.69 -2.03
N PRO A 49 -64.09 -10.99 -2.05
CA PRO A 49 -64.25 -11.78 -0.85
C PRO A 49 -62.89 -12.04 -0.17
N GLY A 50 -62.88 -12.10 1.16
CA GLY A 50 -61.66 -12.42 1.87
C GLY A 50 -61.80 -12.53 3.37
N GLU A 51 -60.69 -12.88 4.01
CA GLU A 51 -60.61 -13.22 5.42
C GLU A 51 -59.51 -12.41 6.10
N LEU A 52 -59.88 -11.76 7.22
CA LEU A 52 -58.93 -11.08 8.10
C LEU A 52 -58.81 -11.88 9.39
N HIS A 53 -57.62 -12.40 9.66
CA HIS A 53 -57.30 -13.18 10.85
C HIS A 53 -56.41 -12.38 11.78
N GLU A 54 -56.52 -12.60 13.09
CA GLU A 54 -55.73 -11.88 14.09
C GLU A 54 -54.97 -12.87 14.96
N PHE A 55 -53.66 -12.67 15.10
CA PHE A 55 -52.80 -13.55 15.89
C PHE A 55 -51.57 -12.81 16.42
N PRO A 56 -50.99 -13.25 17.56
CA PRO A 56 -49.83 -12.58 18.14
C PRO A 56 -48.60 -12.68 17.21
N PHE A 57 -47.82 -11.59 17.15
CA PHE A 57 -46.50 -11.60 16.53
C PHE A 57 -45.46 -12.21 17.47
N HIS A 58 -44.87 -13.35 17.09
CA HIS A 58 -43.67 -13.86 17.75
C HIS A 58 -42.41 -13.62 16.91
N ASN A 59 -42.48 -13.93 15.61
CA ASN A 59 -41.43 -13.67 14.63
C ASN A 59 -42.02 -13.67 13.21
N PHE A 60 -41.25 -13.25 12.20
CA PHE A 60 -41.76 -13.08 10.84
C PHE A 60 -42.17 -14.40 10.18
N GLY A 61 -41.34 -15.45 10.25
CA GLY A 61 -41.67 -16.75 9.69
C GLY A 61 -42.91 -17.38 10.32
N GLN A 62 -43.09 -17.25 11.64
CA GLN A 62 -44.30 -17.70 12.34
C GLN A 62 -45.54 -16.94 11.88
N ALA A 63 -45.48 -15.61 11.82
CA ALA A 63 -46.61 -14.79 11.40
C ALA A 63 -47.00 -15.07 9.94
N ARG A 64 -46.01 -15.16 9.04
CA ARG A 64 -46.25 -15.51 7.62
C ARG A 64 -46.82 -16.91 7.47
N ASN A 65 -46.30 -17.89 8.20
CA ASN A 65 -46.86 -19.24 8.16
C ASN A 65 -48.28 -19.29 8.75
N ALA A 66 -48.60 -18.55 9.81
CA ALA A 66 -49.97 -18.47 10.32
C ALA A 66 -50.94 -17.92 9.25
N ALA A 67 -50.58 -16.83 8.57
CA ALA A 67 -51.36 -16.32 7.45
C ALA A 67 -51.47 -17.33 6.28
N LEU A 68 -50.39 -18.08 6.01
CA LEU A 68 -50.35 -19.08 4.96
C LEU A 68 -51.23 -20.30 5.28
N GLU A 69 -51.25 -20.78 6.51
CA GLU A 69 -52.15 -21.85 6.97
C GLU A 69 -53.62 -21.43 6.86
N HIS A 70 -53.93 -20.18 7.23
CA HIS A 70 -55.27 -19.62 7.01
C HIS A 70 -55.64 -19.57 5.53
N ALA A 71 -54.69 -19.19 4.66
CA ALA A 71 -54.92 -19.25 3.24
C ALA A 71 -55.21 -20.69 2.81
N TYR A 72 -54.36 -21.65 3.13
CA TYR A 72 -54.58 -23.07 2.79
C TYR A 72 -55.91 -23.63 3.28
N ALA A 73 -56.35 -23.26 4.49
CA ALA A 73 -57.61 -23.69 5.07
C ALA A 73 -58.84 -22.94 4.54
N SER A 74 -58.65 -21.80 3.86
CA SER A 74 -59.75 -20.96 3.38
C SER A 74 -60.66 -21.70 2.39
N SER A 75 -61.97 -21.51 2.53
CA SER A 75 -62.97 -22.07 1.61
C SER A 75 -63.13 -21.27 0.31
N LEU A 76 -62.37 -20.19 0.13
CA LEU A 76 -62.38 -19.35 -1.07
C LEU A 76 -61.76 -20.08 -2.27
N ASP A 77 -62.25 -19.72 -3.47
CA ASP A 77 -61.85 -20.33 -4.74
C ASP A 77 -60.65 -19.59 -5.35
N TYR A 78 -59.49 -20.24 -5.39
CA TYR A 78 -58.25 -19.72 -5.98
C TYR A 78 -57.19 -20.81 -6.13
N ASP A 79 -56.34 -20.69 -7.15
CA ASP A 79 -55.27 -21.66 -7.48
C ASP A 79 -53.88 -21.25 -6.98
N TYR A 80 -53.60 -19.95 -6.94
CA TYR A 80 -52.29 -19.37 -6.62
C TYR A 80 -52.40 -18.34 -5.51
N LEU A 81 -51.35 -18.29 -4.69
CA LEU A 81 -51.15 -17.31 -3.64
C LEU A 81 -50.17 -16.25 -4.14
N LEU A 82 -50.58 -14.98 -4.10
CA LEU A 82 -49.71 -13.82 -4.34
C LEU A 82 -49.27 -13.25 -2.99
N PHE A 83 -47.96 -13.16 -2.77
CA PHE A 83 -47.38 -12.67 -1.52
C PHE A 83 -47.03 -11.20 -1.59
N ASP A 84 -47.91 -10.38 -1.02
CA ASP A 84 -47.73 -8.93 -0.96
C ASP A 84 -47.28 -8.45 0.43
N ASP A 85 -46.48 -7.38 0.45
CA ASP A 85 -46.03 -6.66 1.65
C ASP A 85 -46.57 -5.22 1.60
N ALA A 86 -46.93 -4.66 2.76
CA ALA A 86 -47.71 -3.42 2.80
C ALA A 86 -47.00 -2.19 2.20
N ASP A 87 -45.67 -2.16 2.14
CA ASP A 87 -44.88 -1.08 1.57
C ASP A 87 -44.51 -1.29 0.08
N MET A 88 -45.06 -2.32 -0.55
CA MET A 88 -44.80 -2.64 -1.96
C MET A 88 -45.96 -2.24 -2.87
N GLU A 89 -45.64 -1.98 -4.13
CA GLU A 89 -46.59 -1.68 -5.20
C GLU A 89 -46.35 -2.65 -6.35
N LEU A 90 -47.36 -3.46 -6.69
CA LEU A 90 -47.29 -4.39 -7.80
C LEU A 90 -47.40 -3.63 -9.13
N VAL A 91 -46.43 -3.83 -10.01
CA VAL A 91 -46.44 -3.31 -11.38
C VAL A 91 -46.63 -4.47 -12.33
N VAL A 92 -47.71 -4.41 -13.12
CA VAL A 92 -48.06 -5.41 -14.13
C VAL A 92 -47.82 -4.84 -15.51
N GLU A 93 -46.89 -5.44 -16.25
CA GLU A 93 -46.58 -5.06 -17.64
C GLU A 93 -47.46 -5.83 -18.64
N ASP A 94 -47.82 -7.08 -18.29
CA ASP A 94 -48.78 -7.90 -19.06
C ASP A 94 -49.91 -8.41 -18.15
N HIS A 95 -51.13 -7.90 -18.36
CA HIS A 95 -52.32 -8.29 -17.61
C HIS A 95 -52.74 -9.76 -17.82
N ARG A 96 -52.20 -10.46 -18.83
CA ARG A 96 -52.47 -11.88 -19.07
C ARG A 96 -51.53 -12.83 -18.33
N PHE A 97 -50.65 -12.32 -17.46
CA PHE A 97 -49.68 -13.15 -16.74
C PHE A 97 -50.33 -14.33 -15.99
N ARG A 98 -51.57 -14.17 -15.52
CA ARG A 98 -52.36 -15.22 -14.85
C ARG A 98 -52.57 -16.46 -15.72
N GLU A 99 -52.70 -16.29 -17.03
CA GLU A 99 -52.88 -17.38 -18.01
C GLU A 99 -51.59 -18.19 -18.21
N GLN A 100 -50.45 -17.65 -17.77
CA GLN A 100 -49.12 -18.23 -17.93
C GLN A 100 -48.66 -19.01 -16.68
N LEU A 101 -49.52 -19.13 -15.65
CA LEU A 101 -49.20 -19.79 -14.39
C LEU A 101 -49.44 -21.31 -14.45
N ASP A 102 -48.36 -22.08 -14.61
CA ASP A 102 -48.34 -23.54 -14.63
C ASP A 102 -47.39 -24.18 -13.59
N ALA A 103 -46.38 -23.44 -13.11
CA ALA A 103 -45.33 -23.94 -12.22
C ALA A 103 -45.72 -23.94 -10.72
N PRO A 104 -45.05 -24.72 -9.86
CA PRO A 104 -45.31 -24.74 -8.42
C PRO A 104 -45.11 -23.37 -7.73
N GLY A 105 -44.21 -22.53 -8.24
CA GLY A 105 -44.07 -21.15 -7.80
C GLY A 105 -43.27 -20.28 -8.77
N TYR A 106 -43.30 -18.97 -8.54
CA TYR A 106 -42.64 -17.97 -9.36
C TYR A 106 -41.85 -16.94 -8.56
N ARG A 107 -40.64 -16.65 -9.04
CA ARG A 107 -39.84 -15.50 -8.64
C ARG A 107 -40.24 -14.29 -9.46
N VAL A 108 -40.43 -13.17 -8.77
CA VAL A 108 -40.78 -11.87 -9.32
C VAL A 108 -39.68 -10.88 -8.96
N LEU A 109 -39.35 -9.98 -9.88
CA LEU A 109 -38.32 -8.97 -9.66
C LEU A 109 -38.84 -7.92 -8.66
N GLN A 110 -38.05 -7.58 -7.65
CA GLN A 110 -38.32 -6.46 -6.73
C GLN A 110 -37.29 -5.36 -6.97
N LYS A 111 -37.75 -4.11 -7.08
CA LYS A 111 -36.91 -2.94 -7.36
C LYS A 111 -37.14 -1.88 -6.30
N SER A 112 -36.07 -1.43 -5.63
CA SER A 112 -36.14 -0.28 -4.72
C SER A 112 -35.87 1.03 -5.45
N GLU A 113 -36.26 2.16 -4.85
CA GLU A 113 -35.89 3.49 -5.37
C GLU A 113 -34.39 3.77 -5.33
N THR A 114 -33.63 3.01 -4.53
CA THR A 114 -32.16 3.09 -4.45
C THR A 114 -31.43 2.33 -5.55
N GLY A 115 -32.16 1.67 -6.47
CA GLY A 115 -31.60 0.93 -7.60
C GLY A 115 -31.28 -0.55 -7.30
N LEU A 116 -31.58 -1.04 -6.10
CA LEU A 116 -31.42 -2.47 -5.78
C LEU A 116 -32.51 -3.27 -6.50
N ALA A 117 -32.11 -4.30 -7.24
CA ALA A 117 -33.03 -5.22 -7.92
C ALA A 117 -32.67 -6.68 -7.61
N TYR A 118 -33.64 -7.47 -7.17
CA TYR A 118 -33.42 -8.90 -6.89
C TYR A 118 -34.68 -9.73 -7.11
N TRP A 119 -34.48 -11.02 -7.39
CA TRP A 119 -35.56 -11.99 -7.56
C TRP A 119 -36.02 -12.51 -6.20
N ASN A 120 -37.33 -12.51 -5.98
CA ASN A 120 -37.93 -13.06 -4.76
C ASN A 120 -39.16 -13.91 -5.11
N THR A 121 -39.35 -15.04 -4.44
CA THR A 121 -40.51 -15.92 -4.66
C THR A 121 -41.76 -15.24 -4.12
N ARG A 122 -42.67 -14.87 -5.01
CA ARG A 122 -43.86 -14.05 -4.70
C ARG A 122 -45.18 -14.68 -5.17
N LEU A 123 -45.14 -15.73 -5.99
CA LEU A 123 -46.31 -16.56 -6.26
C LEU A 123 -46.02 -18.02 -5.97
N VAL A 124 -47.00 -18.72 -5.38
CA VAL A 124 -46.95 -20.17 -5.20
C VAL A 124 -48.30 -20.79 -5.45
N ARG A 125 -48.32 -21.99 -6.03
CA ARG A 125 -49.55 -22.78 -6.20
C ARG A 125 -50.04 -23.19 -4.81
N ARG A 126 -51.35 -23.09 -4.57
CA ARG A 126 -51.99 -23.43 -3.29
C ARG A 126 -51.60 -24.84 -2.80
N THR A 127 -51.48 -25.80 -3.70
CA THR A 127 -51.19 -27.21 -3.40
C THR A 127 -49.70 -27.54 -3.35
N SER A 128 -48.81 -26.56 -3.51
CA SER A 128 -47.35 -26.81 -3.53
C SER A 128 -46.78 -27.23 -2.18
N GLY A 129 -47.49 -26.99 -1.06
CA GLY A 129 -46.95 -27.23 0.28
C GLY A 129 -45.82 -26.26 0.67
N ALA A 130 -45.76 -25.10 0.03
CA ALA A 130 -44.76 -24.08 0.30
C ALA A 130 -44.77 -23.62 1.77
N ARG A 131 -43.61 -23.26 2.31
CA ARG A 131 -43.50 -22.86 3.73
C ARG A 131 -42.41 -21.83 3.96
N TYR A 132 -42.67 -20.87 4.85
CA TYR A 132 -41.64 -19.90 5.25
C TYR A 132 -40.69 -20.46 6.29
N HIS A 133 -39.40 -20.19 6.11
CA HIS A 133 -38.32 -20.56 7.01
C HIS A 133 -37.54 -19.32 7.45
N GLY A 134 -37.27 -19.22 8.75
CA GLY A 134 -36.49 -18.14 9.37
C GLY A 134 -37.29 -17.24 10.31
N VAL A 135 -36.66 -16.75 11.38
CA VAL A 135 -37.30 -15.85 12.35
C VAL A 135 -37.36 -14.39 11.86
N THR A 136 -36.42 -14.02 10.99
CA THR A 136 -36.35 -12.78 10.21
C THR A 136 -35.48 -13.10 8.97
N HIS A 137 -35.52 -12.25 7.94
CA HIS A 137 -34.94 -12.55 6.62
C HIS A 137 -35.43 -13.91 6.07
N GLU A 138 -36.72 -14.17 6.28
CA GLU A 138 -37.38 -15.40 5.92
C GLU A 138 -37.41 -15.62 4.41
N TYR A 139 -37.33 -16.87 4.01
CA TYR A 139 -37.55 -17.29 2.63
C TYR A 139 -38.65 -18.34 2.60
N ILE A 140 -39.34 -18.42 1.48
CA ILE A 140 -40.31 -19.49 1.25
C ILE A 140 -39.66 -20.62 0.48
N ASP A 141 -39.68 -21.81 1.07
CA ASP A 141 -39.34 -23.05 0.40
C ASP A 141 -40.56 -23.51 -0.40
N VAL A 142 -40.36 -23.87 -1.66
CA VAL A 142 -41.41 -24.32 -2.56
C VAL A 142 -41.00 -25.69 -3.10
N PRO A 143 -41.67 -26.76 -2.65
CA PRO A 143 -41.49 -28.09 -3.22
C PRO A 143 -41.65 -28.06 -4.74
N ASP A 144 -40.81 -28.82 -5.44
CA ASP A 144 -40.75 -28.92 -6.92
C ASP A 144 -40.24 -27.66 -7.66
N GLY A 145 -39.75 -26.65 -6.94
CA GLY A 145 -38.98 -25.54 -7.51
C GLY A 145 -39.82 -24.34 -7.99
N VAL A 146 -39.14 -23.35 -8.59
CA VAL A 146 -39.75 -22.08 -9.01
C VAL A 146 -39.23 -21.61 -10.37
N HIS A 147 -40.08 -20.93 -11.15
CA HIS A 147 -39.72 -20.29 -12.41
C HIS A 147 -39.62 -18.76 -12.27
N GLU A 148 -39.01 -18.07 -13.23
CA GLU A 148 -39.03 -16.60 -13.26
C GLU A 148 -40.27 -16.08 -14.00
N LEU A 149 -40.91 -15.06 -13.43
CA LEU A 149 -42.02 -14.34 -14.07
C LEU A 149 -41.61 -12.88 -14.30
N ARG A 150 -41.38 -12.52 -15.57
CA ARG A 150 -40.77 -11.24 -15.97
C ARG A 150 -41.77 -10.13 -16.27
N CYS A 151 -43.03 -10.48 -16.48
CA CYS A 151 -44.08 -9.54 -16.90
C CYS A 151 -44.79 -8.83 -15.73
N ILE A 152 -44.38 -9.12 -14.50
CA ILE A 152 -44.77 -8.39 -13.30
C ILE A 152 -43.52 -8.13 -12.46
N TRP A 153 -43.53 -7.06 -11.67
CA TRP A 153 -42.47 -6.74 -10.71
C TRP A 153 -43.00 -5.88 -9.57
N TYR A 154 -42.30 -5.85 -8.44
CA TYR A 154 -42.66 -5.01 -7.29
C TYR A 154 -41.78 -3.77 -7.22
N LYS A 155 -42.42 -2.59 -7.07
CA LYS A 155 -41.74 -1.39 -6.60
C LYS A 155 -41.76 -1.39 -5.07
N ASP A 156 -40.58 -1.49 -4.46
CA ASP A 156 -40.38 -1.43 -3.01
C ASP A 156 -40.09 0.02 -2.60
N HIS A 157 -41.03 0.64 -1.88
CA HIS A 157 -40.94 2.04 -1.45
C HIS A 157 -40.13 2.21 -0.17
N ALA A 158 -39.79 1.12 0.50
CA ALA A 158 -39.00 1.14 1.72
C ALA A 158 -39.62 1.92 2.91
N THR A 159 -40.95 2.07 2.96
CA THR A 159 -41.69 2.92 3.93
C THR A 159 -42.45 2.17 5.04
N GLY A 160 -42.23 0.86 5.22
CA GLY A 160 -42.94 0.09 6.25
C GLY A 160 -42.74 0.61 7.68
N SER A 161 -43.78 0.56 8.52
CA SER A 161 -43.79 1.15 9.87
C SER A 161 -42.89 0.40 10.87
N ASN A 162 -42.56 -0.86 10.57
CA ASN A 162 -41.70 -1.73 11.36
C ASN A 162 -40.18 -1.42 11.25
N ARG A 163 -39.79 -0.24 10.76
CA ARG A 163 -38.38 0.11 10.47
C ARG A 163 -37.66 0.90 11.58
N VAL A 164 -38.37 1.49 12.54
CA VAL A 164 -37.82 2.42 13.55
C VAL A 164 -36.78 1.79 14.48
N ASP A 165 -36.90 0.49 14.79
CA ASP A 165 -35.94 -0.28 15.63
C ASP A 165 -35.51 -1.60 14.97
N LYS A 166 -35.45 -1.61 13.63
CA LYS A 166 -35.29 -2.84 12.83
C LYS A 166 -34.11 -3.70 13.28
N PHE A 167 -32.92 -3.12 13.39
CA PHE A 167 -31.70 -3.88 13.61
C PHE A 167 -31.65 -4.51 15.01
N GLU A 168 -32.03 -3.77 16.05
CA GLU A 168 -32.07 -4.29 17.43
C GLU A 168 -33.12 -5.39 17.60
N ARG A 169 -34.29 -5.26 16.96
CA ARG A 169 -35.29 -6.33 16.92
C ARG A 169 -34.74 -7.58 16.22
N ASP A 170 -34.13 -7.42 15.05
CA ASP A 170 -33.63 -8.54 14.26
C ASP A 170 -32.51 -9.27 15.01
N ILE A 171 -31.60 -8.53 15.67
CA ILE A 171 -30.58 -9.10 16.59
C ILE A 171 -31.23 -9.94 17.69
N LYS A 172 -32.26 -9.42 18.37
CA LYS A 172 -32.95 -10.13 19.45
C LYS A 172 -33.62 -11.42 18.96
N LEU A 173 -34.28 -11.37 17.80
CA LEU A 173 -34.92 -12.55 17.19
C LEU A 173 -33.89 -13.62 16.80
N LEU A 174 -32.79 -13.20 16.18
CA LEU A 174 -31.74 -14.10 15.71
C LEU A 174 -30.96 -14.74 16.87
N LEU A 175 -30.62 -13.99 17.92
CA LEU A 175 -30.00 -14.55 19.13
C LEU A 175 -30.91 -15.59 19.79
N GLY A 176 -32.19 -15.27 20.00
CA GLY A 176 -33.14 -16.22 20.59
C GLY A 176 -33.41 -17.45 19.73
N ALA A 177 -33.19 -17.36 18.41
CA ALA A 177 -33.24 -18.51 17.51
C ALA A 177 -31.95 -19.35 17.58
N LEU A 178 -30.79 -18.70 17.64
CA LEU A 178 -29.48 -19.35 17.77
C LEU A 178 -29.30 -20.05 19.13
N ASP A 179 -29.98 -19.59 20.19
CA ASP A 179 -30.04 -20.33 21.46
C ASP A 179 -30.64 -21.74 21.30
N LYS A 180 -31.50 -21.94 20.30
CA LYS A 180 -32.16 -23.22 20.00
C LYS A 180 -31.50 -23.98 18.86
N ASP A 181 -30.97 -23.26 17.87
CA ASP A 181 -30.35 -23.79 16.66
C ASP A 181 -28.99 -23.09 16.39
N PRO A 182 -27.96 -23.37 17.21
CA PRO A 182 -26.68 -22.64 17.18
C PRO A 182 -25.85 -22.88 15.92
N GLU A 183 -26.17 -23.93 15.16
CA GLU A 183 -25.46 -24.31 13.92
C GLU A 183 -26.16 -23.77 12.66
N ASN A 184 -27.19 -22.94 12.82
CA ASN A 184 -27.88 -22.33 11.70
C ASN A 184 -27.03 -21.26 11.01
N HIS A 185 -26.42 -21.63 9.88
CA HIS A 185 -25.56 -20.74 9.10
C HIS A 185 -26.28 -19.44 8.67
N ARG A 186 -27.54 -19.51 8.23
CA ARG A 186 -28.30 -18.34 7.78
C ARG A 186 -28.52 -17.34 8.92
N TYR A 187 -28.82 -17.82 10.13
CA TYR A 187 -29.01 -16.95 11.29
C TYR A 187 -27.72 -16.23 11.70
N TRP A 188 -26.57 -16.92 11.68
CA TRP A 188 -25.28 -16.26 11.92
C TRP A 188 -24.96 -15.19 10.88
N PHE A 189 -25.26 -15.47 9.60
CA PHE A 189 -25.01 -14.51 8.52
C PHE A 189 -25.84 -13.22 8.69
N TYR A 190 -27.14 -13.35 8.92
CA TYR A 190 -28.00 -12.18 9.12
C TYR A 190 -27.76 -11.50 10.47
N LEU A 191 -27.36 -12.23 11.52
CA LEU A 191 -26.98 -11.62 12.80
C LEU A 191 -25.77 -10.71 12.61
N ALA A 192 -24.78 -11.17 11.85
CA ALA A 192 -23.61 -10.37 11.51
C ALA A 192 -23.96 -9.12 10.69
N GLN A 193 -24.88 -9.23 9.72
CA GLN A 193 -25.39 -8.08 8.99
C GLN A 193 -26.13 -7.09 9.89
N SER A 194 -27.02 -7.57 10.76
CA SER A 194 -27.76 -6.70 11.69
C SER A 194 -26.83 -5.99 12.66
N TYR A 195 -25.77 -6.65 13.16
CA TYR A 195 -24.74 -5.98 13.96
C TYR A 195 -24.01 -4.89 13.17
N ARG A 196 -23.58 -5.18 11.94
CA ARG A 196 -22.90 -4.20 11.09
C ARG A 196 -23.77 -2.97 10.85
N ASP A 197 -25.03 -3.19 10.47
CA ASP A 197 -25.96 -2.10 10.12
C ASP A 197 -26.42 -1.31 11.36
N ALA A 198 -26.34 -1.92 12.55
CA ALA A 198 -26.49 -1.22 13.85
C ALA A 198 -25.22 -0.46 14.30
N GLY A 199 -24.13 -0.49 13.53
CA GLY A 199 -22.85 0.13 13.89
C GLY A 199 -22.01 -0.68 14.91
N ARG A 200 -22.46 -1.88 15.28
CA ARG A 200 -21.82 -2.80 16.24
C ARG A 200 -20.74 -3.63 15.56
N THR A 201 -19.71 -2.93 15.09
CA THR A 201 -18.67 -3.46 14.18
C THR A 201 -17.88 -4.62 14.80
N THR A 202 -17.59 -4.58 16.10
CA THR A 202 -16.88 -5.65 16.81
C THR A 202 -17.69 -6.94 16.84
N GLU A 203 -18.97 -6.85 17.22
CA GLU A 203 -19.86 -8.02 17.24
C GLU A 203 -20.12 -8.55 15.82
N ALA A 204 -20.23 -7.66 14.82
CA ALA A 204 -20.34 -8.05 13.42
C ALA A 204 -19.13 -8.88 12.97
N ALA A 205 -17.90 -8.43 13.26
CA ALA A 205 -16.68 -9.15 12.90
C ALA A 205 -16.66 -10.57 13.50
N VAL A 206 -17.07 -10.72 14.77
CA VAL A 206 -17.14 -12.03 15.46
C VAL A 206 -18.19 -12.94 14.81
N ALA A 207 -19.40 -12.41 14.56
CA ALA A 207 -20.48 -13.18 13.96
C ALA A 207 -20.15 -13.59 12.51
N TYR A 208 -19.52 -12.70 11.73
CA TYR A 208 -19.02 -13.02 10.38
C TYR A 208 -17.91 -14.07 10.41
N ALA A 209 -16.95 -13.97 11.33
CA ALA A 209 -15.89 -14.96 11.49
C ALA A 209 -16.48 -16.35 11.79
N LYS A 210 -17.47 -16.41 12.70
CA LYS A 210 -18.20 -17.65 12.97
C LYS A 210 -18.89 -18.16 11.73
N ARG A 211 -19.66 -17.33 11.02
CA ARG A 211 -20.33 -17.73 9.78
C ARG A 211 -19.34 -18.23 8.71
N ALA A 212 -18.21 -17.56 8.53
CA ALA A 212 -17.20 -17.91 7.54
C ALA A 212 -16.51 -19.26 7.81
N GLY A 213 -16.49 -19.69 9.09
CA GLY A 213 -16.01 -21.02 9.51
C GLY A 213 -17.06 -22.11 9.41
N MET A 214 -18.35 -21.75 9.25
CA MET A 214 -19.43 -22.69 9.00
C MET A 214 -19.47 -23.03 7.51
N GLY A 215 -19.62 -24.31 7.15
CA GLY A 215 -19.78 -24.74 5.76
C GLY A 215 -21.11 -24.27 5.13
N GLY A 216 -21.72 -25.13 4.31
CA GLY A 216 -22.99 -24.83 3.65
C GLY A 216 -22.79 -24.05 2.34
N TRP A 217 -23.66 -23.09 2.05
CA TRP A 217 -23.58 -22.32 0.81
C TRP A 217 -22.31 -21.46 0.77
N ASP A 218 -21.44 -21.77 -0.18
CA ASP A 218 -20.09 -21.24 -0.25
C ASP A 218 -20.03 -19.72 -0.53
N GLU A 219 -20.96 -19.17 -1.32
CA GLU A 219 -21.04 -17.72 -1.58
C GLU A 219 -21.31 -16.93 -0.29
N GLU A 220 -22.19 -17.43 0.57
CA GLU A 220 -22.53 -16.77 1.84
C GLU A 220 -21.37 -16.86 2.84
N ALA A 221 -20.67 -18.01 2.89
CA ALA A 221 -19.47 -18.18 3.71
C ALA A 221 -18.33 -17.27 3.23
N TRP A 222 -18.14 -17.16 1.91
CA TRP A 222 -17.19 -16.25 1.29
C TRP A 222 -17.51 -14.79 1.60
N ASN A 223 -18.77 -14.38 1.40
CA ASN A 223 -19.18 -13.00 1.69
C ASN A 223 -19.00 -12.68 3.17
N ALA A 224 -19.31 -13.62 4.07
CA ALA A 224 -19.04 -13.45 5.49
C ALA A 224 -17.54 -13.21 5.77
N ARG A 225 -16.64 -13.94 5.11
CA ARG A 225 -15.18 -13.76 5.24
C ARG A 225 -14.72 -12.39 4.72
N LEU A 226 -15.26 -11.92 3.60
CA LEU A 226 -14.96 -10.57 3.07
C LEU A 226 -15.49 -9.48 4.01
N GLN A 227 -16.71 -9.60 4.52
CA GLN A 227 -17.28 -8.64 5.46
C GLN A 227 -16.55 -8.64 6.81
N GLN A 228 -16.07 -9.80 7.27
CA GLN A 228 -15.17 -9.90 8.43
C GLN A 228 -13.93 -9.02 8.21
N ALA A 229 -13.25 -9.17 7.06
CA ALA A 229 -12.08 -8.37 6.73
C ALA A 229 -12.40 -6.86 6.76
N ARG A 230 -13.51 -6.44 6.15
CA ARG A 230 -13.95 -5.04 6.13
C ARG A 230 -14.25 -4.49 7.53
N CYS A 231 -14.91 -5.26 8.38
CA CYS A 231 -15.12 -4.88 9.78
C CYS A 231 -13.78 -4.72 10.51
N GLN A 232 -12.83 -5.62 10.30
CA GLN A 232 -11.49 -5.52 10.91
C GLN A 232 -10.74 -4.26 10.46
N ARG A 233 -10.82 -3.91 9.17
CA ARG A 233 -10.26 -2.65 8.66
C ARG A 233 -10.89 -1.44 9.36
N GLN A 234 -12.22 -1.44 9.53
CA GLN A 234 -12.93 -0.35 10.22
C GLN A 234 -12.53 -0.24 11.70
N LEU A 235 -12.17 -1.36 12.33
CA LEU A 235 -11.67 -1.41 13.71
C LEU A 235 -10.17 -1.07 13.84
N GLY A 236 -9.45 -0.87 12.73
CA GLY A 236 -8.00 -0.66 12.73
C GLY A 236 -7.16 -1.95 12.91
N ASP A 237 -7.78 -3.13 12.83
CA ASP A 237 -7.09 -4.43 12.81
C ASP A 237 -6.54 -4.71 11.40
N ASP A 238 -5.45 -4.02 11.07
CA ASP A 238 -4.78 -4.08 9.76
C ASP A 238 -4.30 -5.51 9.40
N GLU A 239 -3.70 -6.22 10.37
CA GLU A 239 -3.27 -7.60 10.18
C GLU A 239 -4.46 -8.53 9.89
N GLY A 240 -5.53 -8.39 10.66
CA GLY A 240 -6.77 -9.12 10.47
C GLY A 240 -7.39 -8.86 9.11
N PHE A 241 -7.49 -7.59 8.70
CA PHE A 241 -8.01 -7.21 7.38
C PHE A 241 -7.20 -7.88 6.26
N ILE A 242 -5.87 -7.74 6.24
CA ILE A 242 -5.02 -8.29 5.18
C ILE A 242 -5.19 -9.82 5.11
N ARG A 243 -5.09 -10.50 6.26
CA ARG A 243 -5.20 -11.96 6.34
C ARG A 243 -6.54 -12.47 5.81
N HIS A 244 -7.65 -11.86 6.23
CA HIS A 244 -8.98 -12.35 5.85
C HIS A 244 -9.41 -11.90 4.45
N ALA A 245 -8.93 -10.75 3.95
CA ALA A 245 -9.12 -10.37 2.56
C ALA A 245 -8.39 -11.35 1.61
N LEU A 246 -7.13 -11.70 1.90
CA LEU A 246 -6.41 -12.73 1.14
C LEU A 246 -7.06 -14.11 1.27
N ALA A 247 -7.57 -14.46 2.44
CA ALA A 247 -8.31 -15.71 2.62
C ALA A 247 -9.63 -15.74 1.82
N ALA A 248 -10.35 -14.62 1.75
CA ALA A 248 -11.53 -14.49 0.90
C ALA A 248 -11.16 -14.66 -0.59
N PHE A 249 -10.07 -14.04 -1.04
CA PHE A 249 -9.58 -14.22 -2.40
C PHE A 249 -9.20 -15.68 -2.70
N ASN A 250 -8.45 -16.34 -1.80
CA ASN A 250 -8.06 -17.74 -1.98
C ASN A 250 -9.26 -18.70 -2.01
N GLN A 251 -10.36 -18.37 -1.31
CA GLN A 251 -11.59 -19.16 -1.36
C GLN A 251 -12.31 -19.01 -2.71
N ARG A 252 -12.32 -17.80 -3.30
CA ARG A 252 -12.96 -17.53 -4.61
C ARG A 252 -12.08 -16.61 -5.47
N PRO A 253 -11.06 -17.16 -6.17
CA PRO A 253 -10.11 -16.34 -6.93
C PRO A 253 -10.72 -15.67 -8.18
N GLN A 254 -11.94 -16.07 -8.58
CA GLN A 254 -12.72 -15.40 -9.61
C GLN A 254 -13.45 -14.12 -9.12
N ARG A 255 -13.34 -13.78 -7.82
CA ARG A 255 -13.94 -12.59 -7.21
C ARG A 255 -12.87 -11.54 -6.92
N ALA A 256 -12.99 -10.36 -7.52
CA ALA A 256 -11.97 -9.31 -7.45
C ALA A 256 -12.15 -8.34 -6.26
N GLU A 257 -13.28 -8.39 -5.57
CA GLU A 257 -13.60 -7.49 -4.44
C GLU A 257 -12.52 -7.46 -3.34
N PRO A 258 -11.93 -8.60 -2.90
CA PRO A 258 -10.87 -8.56 -1.89
C PRO A 258 -9.59 -7.88 -2.40
N LEU A 259 -9.26 -8.03 -3.69
CA LEU A 259 -8.09 -7.38 -4.30
C LEU A 259 -8.30 -5.88 -4.43
N TYR A 260 -9.52 -5.45 -4.75
CA TYR A 260 -9.88 -4.04 -4.74
C TYR A 260 -9.75 -3.41 -3.35
N ASP A 261 -10.25 -4.08 -2.31
CA ASP A 261 -10.14 -3.60 -0.93
C ASP A 261 -8.67 -3.48 -0.48
N LEU A 262 -7.83 -4.47 -0.84
CA LEU A 262 -6.38 -4.48 -0.57
C LEU A 262 -5.66 -3.37 -1.32
N ALA A 263 -5.95 -3.18 -2.61
CA ALA A 263 -5.37 -2.11 -3.42
C ALA A 263 -5.63 -0.74 -2.76
N ARG A 264 -6.87 -0.48 -2.39
CA ARG A 264 -7.26 0.76 -1.71
C ARG A 264 -6.58 0.92 -0.36
N TYR A 265 -6.50 -0.15 0.43
CA TYR A 265 -5.83 -0.13 1.73
C TYR A 265 -4.35 0.29 1.60
N TYR A 266 -3.59 -0.36 0.71
CA TYR A 266 -2.18 -0.04 0.52
C TYR A 266 -1.98 1.36 -0.07
N ARG A 267 -2.85 1.82 -0.96
CA ARG A 267 -2.82 3.20 -1.47
C ARG A 267 -3.01 4.22 -0.35
N GLU A 268 -3.99 4.02 0.52
CA GLU A 268 -4.28 4.93 1.64
C GLU A 268 -3.12 5.01 2.65
N LYS A 269 -2.29 3.97 2.74
CA LYS A 269 -1.04 3.95 3.54
C LYS A 269 0.17 4.52 2.79
N GLY A 270 0.02 4.96 1.53
CA GLY A 270 1.12 5.46 0.70
C GLY A 270 2.01 4.37 0.08
N MET A 271 1.63 3.09 0.20
CA MET A 271 2.36 1.93 -0.34
C MET A 271 1.92 1.66 -1.78
N ASN A 272 2.18 2.62 -2.68
CA ASN A 272 1.63 2.62 -4.03
C ASN A 272 2.05 1.41 -4.89
N ASP A 273 3.29 0.94 -4.78
CA ASP A 273 3.74 -0.24 -5.53
C ASP A 273 2.98 -1.51 -5.11
N ALA A 274 2.67 -1.67 -3.82
CA ALA A 274 1.84 -2.77 -3.34
C ALA A 274 0.40 -2.65 -3.84
N ALA A 275 -0.17 -1.43 -3.79
CA ALA A 275 -1.51 -1.17 -4.33
C ALA A 275 -1.62 -1.53 -5.81
N VAL A 276 -0.58 -1.20 -6.60
CA VAL A 276 -0.48 -1.57 -8.02
C VAL A 276 -0.51 -3.08 -8.22
N LEU A 277 0.19 -3.87 -7.40
CA LEU A 277 0.18 -5.34 -7.52
C LEU A 277 -1.25 -5.92 -7.40
N PHE A 278 -2.02 -5.46 -6.41
CA PHE A 278 -3.40 -5.91 -6.23
C PHE A 278 -4.33 -5.40 -7.33
N CYS A 279 -4.13 -4.17 -7.81
CA CYS A 279 -4.86 -3.64 -8.97
C CYS A 279 -4.60 -4.48 -10.22
N GLU A 280 -3.34 -4.79 -10.55
CA GLU A 280 -2.99 -5.57 -11.73
C GLU A 280 -3.60 -6.98 -11.69
N ALA A 281 -3.58 -7.62 -10.52
CA ALA A 281 -4.24 -8.91 -10.32
C ALA A 281 -5.77 -8.80 -10.45
N GLY A 282 -6.39 -7.80 -9.84
CA GLY A 282 -7.85 -7.61 -9.91
C GLY A 282 -8.34 -7.25 -11.30
N LEU A 283 -7.59 -6.41 -12.03
CA LEU A 283 -7.93 -6.00 -13.41
C LEU A 283 -7.89 -7.15 -14.42
N ALA A 284 -7.19 -8.24 -14.10
CA ALA A 284 -7.19 -9.46 -14.92
C ALA A 284 -8.45 -10.34 -14.70
N ILE A 285 -9.27 -10.02 -13.71
CA ILE A 285 -10.47 -10.79 -13.34
C ILE A 285 -11.71 -10.10 -13.92
N GLY A 286 -12.43 -10.82 -14.79
CA GLY A 286 -13.72 -10.36 -15.31
C GLY A 286 -14.85 -10.46 -14.27
N ARG A 287 -15.96 -9.77 -14.52
CA ARG A 287 -17.17 -9.90 -13.70
C ARG A 287 -17.62 -11.37 -13.69
N PRO A 288 -17.83 -11.99 -12.52
CA PRO A 288 -18.23 -13.39 -12.43
C PRO A 288 -19.66 -13.59 -12.98
N GLU A 289 -19.85 -14.59 -13.84
CA GLU A 289 -21.17 -14.93 -14.41
C GLU A 289 -21.92 -16.00 -13.61
N GLN A 290 -21.21 -16.82 -12.83
CA GLN A 290 -21.76 -17.97 -12.12
C GLN A 290 -22.15 -17.67 -10.66
N ASP A 291 -21.64 -16.56 -10.11
CA ASP A 291 -21.98 -16.10 -8.76
C ASP A 291 -23.23 -15.23 -8.83
N ILE A 292 -24.04 -15.26 -7.76
CA ILE A 292 -25.29 -14.49 -7.68
C ILE A 292 -25.37 -13.63 -6.40
N LEU A 293 -24.60 -13.95 -5.36
CA LEU A 293 -24.66 -13.25 -4.08
C LEU A 293 -23.73 -12.03 -4.07
N PHE A 294 -24.36 -10.84 -4.01
CA PHE A 294 -23.74 -9.55 -3.71
C PHE A 294 -22.48 -9.24 -4.54
N ILE A 295 -22.57 -9.39 -5.87
CA ILE A 295 -21.50 -8.94 -6.77
C ILE A 295 -21.44 -7.41 -6.78
N GLU A 296 -20.25 -6.85 -6.53
CA GLU A 296 -20.03 -5.41 -6.53
C GLU A 296 -19.60 -4.93 -7.93
N ASP A 297 -20.57 -4.64 -8.80
CA ASP A 297 -20.33 -4.27 -10.21
C ASP A 297 -19.33 -3.11 -10.39
N THR A 298 -19.31 -2.17 -9.44
CA THR A 298 -18.39 -1.03 -9.44
C THR A 298 -16.93 -1.45 -9.43
N VAL A 299 -16.57 -2.54 -8.74
CA VAL A 299 -15.20 -3.06 -8.66
C VAL A 299 -14.66 -3.42 -10.04
N TYR A 300 -15.48 -4.09 -10.85
CA TYR A 300 -15.11 -4.61 -12.17
C TYR A 300 -15.19 -3.56 -13.28
N THR A 301 -16.10 -2.60 -13.14
CA THR A 301 -16.34 -1.55 -14.13
C THR A 301 -15.38 -0.38 -13.97
N THR A 302 -15.26 0.20 -12.77
CA THR A 302 -14.46 1.43 -12.56
C THR A 302 -13.48 1.33 -11.39
N GLY A 303 -13.87 0.76 -10.26
CA GLY A 303 -13.14 0.84 -9.00
C GLY A 303 -11.67 0.41 -9.08
N LEU A 304 -11.39 -0.77 -9.63
CA LEU A 304 -10.00 -1.23 -9.79
C LEU A 304 -9.18 -0.34 -10.75
N ARG A 305 -9.82 0.21 -11.79
CA ARG A 305 -9.14 1.13 -12.72
C ARG A 305 -8.85 2.47 -12.06
N GLU A 306 -9.75 2.96 -11.21
CA GLU A 306 -9.55 4.19 -10.45
C GLU A 306 -8.36 4.03 -9.49
N GLU A 307 -8.32 2.94 -8.72
CA GLU A 307 -7.23 2.65 -7.79
C GLU A 307 -5.89 2.49 -8.53
N TYR A 308 -5.89 1.79 -9.67
CA TYR A 308 -4.70 1.66 -10.52
C TYR A 308 -4.23 3.01 -11.07
N ALA A 309 -5.15 3.82 -11.61
CA ALA A 309 -4.86 5.14 -12.16
C ALA A 309 -4.23 6.08 -11.12
N ILE A 310 -4.60 5.96 -9.84
CA ILE A 310 -4.01 6.76 -8.77
C ILE A 310 -2.64 6.19 -8.35
N ALA A 311 -2.57 4.90 -8.04
CA ALA A 311 -1.36 4.29 -7.48
C ALA A 311 -0.21 4.24 -8.50
N ALA A 312 -0.50 3.90 -9.77
CA ALA A 312 0.53 3.77 -10.81
C ALA A 312 1.24 5.09 -11.16
N ASN A 313 0.66 6.25 -10.82
CA ASN A 313 1.33 7.54 -10.99
C ASN A 313 2.64 7.63 -10.18
N TYR A 314 2.67 6.95 -9.05
CA TYR A 314 3.80 6.91 -8.11
C TYR A 314 4.75 5.74 -8.38
N ALA A 315 4.45 4.88 -9.36
CA ALA A 315 5.33 3.78 -9.73
C ALA A 315 6.67 4.31 -10.26
N ARG A 316 7.77 3.66 -9.86
CA ARG A 316 9.12 3.94 -10.38
C ARG A 316 9.31 3.42 -11.80
N ASP A 317 8.57 2.38 -12.17
CA ASP A 317 8.58 1.80 -13.51
C ASP A 317 7.82 2.70 -14.50
N PRO A 318 8.49 3.25 -15.53
CA PRO A 318 7.85 4.12 -16.51
C PRO A 318 6.75 3.42 -17.32
N VAL A 319 6.84 2.09 -17.54
CA VAL A 319 5.82 1.33 -18.29
C VAL A 319 4.52 1.24 -17.49
N ARG A 320 4.60 0.90 -16.21
CA ARG A 320 3.45 0.94 -15.29
C ARG A 320 2.85 2.32 -15.17
N LYS A 321 3.70 3.36 -15.05
CA LYS A 321 3.22 4.74 -15.00
C LYS A 321 2.48 5.14 -16.28
N ASP A 322 2.95 4.71 -17.46
CA ASP A 322 2.28 4.96 -18.73
C ASP A 322 0.90 4.26 -18.81
N ARG A 323 0.82 3.02 -18.35
CA ARG A 323 -0.46 2.29 -18.25
C ARG A 323 -1.43 2.94 -17.25
N GLY A 324 -0.90 3.47 -16.15
CA GLY A 324 -1.66 4.28 -15.19
C GLY A 324 -2.26 5.53 -15.82
N PHE A 325 -1.47 6.23 -16.65
CA PHE A 325 -1.97 7.36 -17.44
C PHE A 325 -3.08 6.91 -18.41
N ALA A 326 -2.88 5.80 -19.14
CA ALA A 326 -3.87 5.29 -20.09
C ALA A 326 -5.21 4.99 -19.39
N ALA A 327 -5.17 4.29 -18.25
CA ALA A 327 -6.36 4.03 -17.43
C ALA A 327 -7.03 5.34 -16.96
N CYS A 328 -6.25 6.31 -16.50
CA CYS A 328 -6.74 7.62 -16.05
C CYS A 328 -7.41 8.41 -17.20
N ASN A 329 -6.76 8.46 -18.37
CA ASN A 329 -7.27 9.15 -19.55
C ASN A 329 -8.53 8.48 -20.11
N TRP A 330 -8.57 7.14 -20.12
CA TRP A 330 -9.75 6.38 -20.53
C TRP A 330 -10.92 6.60 -19.57
N LEU A 331 -10.70 6.56 -18.25
CA LEU A 331 -11.75 6.85 -17.27
C LEU A 331 -12.30 8.27 -17.42
N ALA A 332 -11.43 9.26 -17.61
CA ALA A 332 -11.83 10.66 -17.77
C ALA A 332 -12.68 10.89 -19.04
N LEU A 333 -12.45 10.10 -20.10
CA LEU A 333 -13.03 10.31 -21.42
C LEU A 333 -14.09 9.26 -21.81
N ASN A 334 -14.27 8.17 -21.07
CA ASN A 334 -15.29 7.19 -21.41
C ASN A 334 -16.67 7.67 -20.95
N ARG A 335 -17.57 7.92 -21.92
CA ARG A 335 -18.94 8.41 -21.68
C ARG A 335 -19.88 7.42 -21.00
N GLU A 336 -19.56 6.13 -21.01
CA GLU A 336 -20.35 5.08 -20.34
C GLU A 336 -20.12 5.10 -18.82
N ILE A 337 -19.05 5.73 -18.36
CA ILE A 337 -18.71 5.86 -16.95
C ILE A 337 -19.49 7.02 -16.32
N GLY A 338 -19.98 6.85 -15.09
CA GLY A 338 -20.70 7.88 -14.35
C GLY A 338 -19.83 9.11 -14.02
N ASP A 339 -20.47 10.28 -13.82
CA ASP A 339 -19.78 11.57 -13.68
C ASP A 339 -18.72 11.58 -12.55
N GLY A 340 -19.00 10.94 -11.40
CA GLY A 340 -18.08 10.91 -10.25
C GLY A 340 -16.68 10.34 -10.57
N PRO A 341 -16.58 9.06 -11.00
CA PRO A 341 -15.32 8.49 -11.45
C PRO A 341 -14.62 9.26 -12.58
N ARG A 342 -15.37 9.77 -13.57
CA ARG A 342 -14.79 10.55 -14.67
C ARG A 342 -14.16 11.85 -14.18
N ASP A 343 -14.85 12.59 -13.32
CA ASP A 343 -14.37 13.86 -12.79
C ASP A 343 -13.14 13.67 -11.90
N LEU A 344 -13.12 12.60 -11.10
CA LEU A 344 -11.94 12.20 -10.32
C LEU A 344 -10.74 11.88 -11.23
N ALA A 345 -10.93 11.05 -12.24
CA ALA A 345 -9.87 10.69 -13.20
C ALA A 345 -9.38 11.93 -13.97
N TRP A 346 -10.30 12.77 -14.43
CA TRP A 346 -9.96 14.03 -15.10
C TRP A 346 -9.12 14.95 -14.21
N SER A 347 -9.49 15.09 -12.93
CA SER A 347 -8.68 15.85 -11.96
C SER A 347 -7.28 15.23 -11.76
N ASN A 348 -7.18 13.90 -11.72
CA ASN A 348 -5.92 13.18 -11.52
C ASN A 348 -4.99 13.20 -12.74
N LEU A 349 -5.49 13.49 -13.95
CA LEU A 349 -4.63 13.70 -15.13
C LEU A 349 -3.55 14.73 -14.87
N TYR A 350 -3.82 15.74 -14.02
CA TYR A 350 -2.85 16.75 -13.58
C TYR A 350 -1.49 16.15 -13.20
N TYR A 351 -1.48 15.01 -12.51
CA TYR A 351 -0.24 14.39 -12.03
C TYR A 351 0.57 13.71 -13.14
N TYR A 352 -0.11 13.26 -14.20
CA TYR A 352 0.52 12.59 -15.32
C TYR A 352 0.98 13.54 -16.43
N VAL A 353 0.30 14.67 -16.64
CA VAL A 353 0.58 15.58 -17.77
C VAL A 353 2.07 15.96 -17.81
N GLN A 354 2.68 15.79 -18.98
CA GLN A 354 4.08 16.09 -19.29
C GLN A 354 4.19 17.31 -20.24
N PRO A 355 5.37 17.95 -20.33
CA PRO A 355 5.59 19.01 -21.32
C PRO A 355 5.64 18.43 -22.75
N ALA A 356 5.23 19.23 -23.73
CA ALA A 356 5.14 18.86 -25.15
C ALA A 356 6.42 18.19 -25.69
N LYS A 357 7.59 18.69 -25.30
CA LYS A 357 8.91 18.14 -25.68
C LYS A 357 9.14 16.67 -25.28
N THR A 358 8.33 16.13 -24.36
CA THR A 358 8.47 14.75 -23.88
C THR A 358 7.90 13.76 -24.88
N THR A 359 6.72 14.06 -25.43
CA THR A 359 6.04 13.23 -26.44
C THR A 359 6.40 13.63 -27.85
N MET A 360 6.80 14.88 -28.07
CA MET A 360 7.12 15.46 -29.37
C MET A 360 8.46 16.19 -29.29
N PRO A 361 9.60 15.45 -29.37
CA PRO A 361 10.94 15.99 -29.14
C PRO A 361 11.37 17.13 -30.07
N SER A 362 10.78 17.25 -31.26
CA SER A 362 11.02 18.37 -32.19
C SER A 362 10.45 19.71 -31.71
N PHE A 363 9.62 19.70 -30.65
CA PHE A 363 9.01 20.89 -30.09
C PHE A 363 10.07 21.92 -29.68
N ASN A 364 10.05 23.09 -30.32
CA ASN A 364 10.94 24.20 -30.04
C ASN A 364 10.13 25.49 -29.96
N ALA A 365 10.29 26.24 -28.88
CA ALA A 365 9.53 27.47 -28.62
C ALA A 365 10.46 28.66 -28.37
N ARG A 366 10.08 29.84 -28.87
CA ARG A 366 10.75 31.10 -28.62
C ARG A 366 9.76 32.23 -28.34
N ARG A 367 10.17 33.19 -27.51
CA ARG A 367 9.40 34.41 -27.31
C ARG A 367 9.35 35.22 -28.60
N ILE A 368 8.21 35.86 -28.83
CA ILE A 368 8.04 36.76 -29.97
C ILE A 368 8.74 38.08 -29.65
N ASP A 369 9.63 38.50 -30.55
CA ASP A 369 10.34 39.78 -30.42
C ASP A 369 9.43 40.95 -30.83
N PHE A 370 8.59 41.37 -29.89
CA PHE A 370 7.64 42.46 -30.07
C PHE A 370 7.60 43.36 -28.83
N ALA A 371 7.86 44.65 -29.04
CA ALA A 371 7.72 45.66 -28.01
C ALA A 371 6.28 46.16 -27.95
N ALA A 372 5.55 45.81 -26.88
CA ALA A 372 4.22 46.35 -26.64
C ALA A 372 4.28 47.86 -26.34
N PRO A 373 3.24 48.64 -26.72
CA PRO A 373 3.15 50.05 -26.35
C PRO A 373 3.19 50.27 -24.83
N ASP A 374 3.64 51.46 -24.40
CA ASP A 374 3.69 51.81 -22.98
C ASP A 374 2.36 51.57 -22.27
N GLY A 375 2.42 50.87 -21.13
CA GLY A 375 1.25 50.49 -20.33
C GLY A 375 0.51 49.25 -20.84
N TYR A 376 0.95 48.63 -21.94
CA TYR A 376 0.42 47.36 -22.46
C TYR A 376 1.45 46.24 -22.35
N ARG A 377 0.95 45.01 -22.32
CA ARG A 377 1.75 43.78 -22.31
C ARG A 377 1.27 42.82 -23.39
N PRO A 378 2.15 42.07 -24.04
CA PRO A 378 1.77 41.09 -25.05
C PRO A 378 1.02 39.91 -24.40
N SER A 379 0.00 39.41 -25.08
CA SER A 379 -0.82 38.26 -24.66
C SER A 379 -1.39 37.54 -25.88
N ASN A 380 -1.89 36.32 -25.69
CA ASN A 380 -2.65 35.47 -26.63
C ASN A 380 -2.38 35.69 -28.13
N PRO A 381 -1.15 35.44 -28.62
CA PRO A 381 -0.82 35.58 -30.03
C PRO A 381 -1.44 34.46 -30.86
N SER A 382 -1.89 34.76 -32.07
CA SER A 382 -2.46 33.77 -33.00
C SER A 382 -1.79 33.87 -34.38
N VAL A 383 -1.58 32.74 -35.05
CA VAL A 383 -0.75 32.66 -36.27
C VAL A 383 -1.54 32.12 -37.46
N VAL A 384 -1.28 32.58 -38.68
CA VAL A 384 -1.76 31.98 -39.94
C VAL A 384 -0.67 32.03 -41.00
N ARG A 385 -0.68 31.08 -41.94
CA ARG A 385 0.21 31.06 -43.10
C ARG A 385 -0.49 31.59 -44.34
N ARG A 386 0.19 32.46 -45.10
CA ARG A 386 -0.24 32.92 -46.43
C ARG A 386 0.87 32.66 -47.45
N GLY A 387 0.76 31.56 -48.20
CA GLY A 387 1.80 31.18 -49.16
C GLY A 387 3.14 30.93 -48.43
N GLY A 388 4.19 31.69 -48.77
CA GLY A 388 5.48 31.65 -48.05
C GLY A 388 5.57 32.57 -46.83
N GLU A 389 4.55 33.41 -46.56
CA GLU A 389 4.55 34.37 -45.45
C GLU A 389 3.91 33.77 -44.19
N ILE A 390 4.42 34.16 -43.02
CA ILE A 390 3.80 33.91 -41.72
C ILE A 390 3.22 35.23 -41.22
N LEU A 391 1.91 35.22 -40.93
CA LEU A 391 1.19 36.35 -40.35
C LEU A 391 0.85 36.02 -38.90
N LEU A 392 1.09 36.95 -37.98
CA LEU A 392 0.79 36.76 -36.56
C LEU A 392 -0.02 37.93 -36.03
N LEU A 393 -1.14 37.64 -35.38
CA LEU A 393 -1.90 38.62 -34.62
C LEU A 393 -1.41 38.62 -33.18
N GLN A 394 -0.76 39.72 -32.79
CA GLN A 394 -0.28 39.93 -31.43
C GLN A 394 -1.31 40.74 -30.65
N ARG A 395 -2.01 40.10 -29.70
CA ARG A 395 -2.87 40.79 -28.74
C ARG A 395 -2.00 41.48 -27.69
N THR A 396 -2.43 42.63 -27.21
CA THR A 396 -1.85 43.32 -26.06
C THR A 396 -2.94 43.80 -25.11
N VAL A 397 -2.65 43.80 -23.80
CA VAL A 397 -3.60 44.16 -22.74
C VAL A 397 -2.99 45.13 -21.74
N ASN A 398 -3.81 45.97 -21.12
CA ASN A 398 -3.39 46.99 -20.16
C ASN A 398 -3.54 46.59 -18.68
N TYR A 399 -3.73 45.29 -18.39
CA TYR A 399 -3.82 44.77 -17.03
C TYR A 399 -2.64 43.86 -16.69
N SER A 400 -2.48 43.59 -15.40
CA SER A 400 -1.66 42.50 -14.88
C SER A 400 -2.53 41.50 -14.11
N LEU A 401 -2.15 40.23 -14.14
CA LEU A 401 -2.78 39.20 -13.32
C LEU A 401 -2.23 39.28 -11.88
N ALA A 402 -3.12 39.18 -10.90
CA ALA A 402 -2.76 38.98 -9.50
C ALA A 402 -2.04 37.63 -9.28
N GLU A 403 -1.39 37.44 -8.13
CA GLU A 403 -0.64 36.20 -7.82
C GLU A 403 -1.49 34.92 -7.85
N ASP A 404 -2.82 35.05 -7.72
CA ASP A 404 -3.79 33.96 -7.82
C ASP A 404 -4.22 33.63 -9.27
N ASN A 405 -3.83 34.46 -10.25
CA ASN A 405 -4.29 34.44 -11.65
C ASN A 405 -5.83 34.55 -11.82
N LEU A 406 -6.54 35.13 -10.86
CA LEU A 406 -8.00 35.28 -10.89
C LEU A 406 -8.45 36.72 -11.03
N GLN A 407 -7.64 37.66 -10.52
CA GLN A 407 -7.98 39.08 -10.54
C GLN A 407 -7.11 39.84 -11.55
N TYR A 408 -7.78 40.67 -12.34
CA TYR A 408 -7.13 41.61 -13.24
C TYR A 408 -6.93 42.94 -12.52
N HIS A 409 -5.70 43.44 -12.51
CA HIS A 409 -5.36 44.75 -12.00
C HIS A 409 -5.02 45.70 -13.15
N THR A 410 -5.87 46.71 -13.33
CA THR A 410 -5.61 47.84 -14.22
C THR A 410 -5.14 49.05 -13.41
N THR A 411 -4.25 49.86 -13.97
CA THR A 411 -3.76 51.08 -13.33
C THR A 411 -4.92 52.06 -13.10
N GLY A 412 -5.16 52.46 -11.85
CA GLY A 412 -6.18 53.45 -11.49
C GLY A 412 -7.64 53.00 -11.69
N GLY A 413 -7.90 51.70 -11.84
CA GLY A 413 -9.25 51.17 -12.10
C GLY A 413 -9.76 51.44 -13.51
N ALA A 414 -8.87 51.72 -14.46
CA ALA A 414 -9.21 51.88 -15.87
C ALA A 414 -9.91 50.62 -16.44
N ALA A 415 -10.69 50.80 -17.50
CA ALA A 415 -11.26 49.70 -18.25
C ALA A 415 -10.15 48.75 -18.75
N VAL A 416 -10.43 47.45 -18.75
CA VAL A 416 -9.58 46.48 -19.46
C VAL A 416 -9.66 46.82 -20.93
N HIS A 417 -8.50 47.03 -21.56
CA HIS A 417 -8.42 47.43 -22.96
C HIS A 417 -7.46 46.52 -23.72
N THR A 418 -7.95 46.01 -24.85
CA THR A 418 -7.21 45.15 -25.77
C THR A 418 -6.86 45.88 -27.06
N ARG A 419 -5.59 45.85 -27.46
CA ARG A 419 -5.12 46.30 -28.78
C ARG A 419 -4.50 45.13 -29.53
N ASN A 420 -4.73 45.04 -30.83
CA ASN A 420 -4.23 43.95 -31.67
C ASN A 420 -3.28 44.49 -32.73
N PHE A 421 -2.20 43.75 -33.02
CA PHE A 421 -1.19 44.11 -34.01
C PHE A 421 -1.02 42.98 -35.02
N LEU A 422 -0.96 43.32 -36.31
CA LEU A 422 -0.58 42.40 -37.37
C LEU A 422 0.94 42.45 -37.56
N LEU A 423 1.59 41.32 -37.30
CA LEU A 423 3.02 41.12 -37.52
C LEU A 423 3.22 40.24 -38.76
N ARG A 424 4.25 40.53 -39.55
CA ARG A 424 4.75 39.60 -40.58
C ARG A 424 6.12 39.06 -40.18
N LEU A 425 6.25 37.75 -40.29
CA LEU A 425 7.44 37.02 -39.91
C LEU A 425 8.03 36.32 -41.15
N ASN A 426 9.36 36.20 -41.20
CA ASN A 426 10.06 35.37 -42.20
C ASN A 426 9.99 33.87 -41.83
N GLY A 427 10.57 32.99 -42.66
CA GLY A 427 10.60 31.54 -42.41
C GLY A 427 11.42 31.13 -41.18
N GLU A 428 12.29 32.02 -40.70
CA GLU A 428 13.06 31.88 -39.47
C GLU A 428 12.29 32.42 -38.25
N LEU A 429 11.07 32.92 -38.45
CA LEU A 429 10.12 33.50 -37.48
C LEU A 429 10.47 34.92 -36.96
N ASP A 430 11.41 35.61 -37.60
CA ASP A 430 11.84 36.95 -37.18
C ASP A 430 10.84 38.01 -37.67
N VAL A 431 10.48 38.92 -36.77
CA VAL A 431 9.50 39.98 -37.04
C VAL A 431 10.07 40.99 -38.04
N GLN A 432 9.44 41.11 -39.20
CA GLN A 432 9.83 42.04 -40.26
C GLN A 432 9.15 43.40 -40.10
N PHE A 433 7.88 43.39 -39.68
CA PHE A 433 7.12 44.60 -39.38
C PHE A 433 5.91 44.29 -38.48
N ALA A 434 5.39 45.34 -37.83
CA ALA A 434 4.22 45.28 -36.98
C ALA A 434 3.33 46.52 -37.19
N ASN A 435 2.05 46.31 -37.49
CA ASN A 435 1.06 47.38 -37.65
C ASN A 435 -0.10 47.17 -36.68
N GLU A 436 -0.56 48.22 -36.01
CA GLU A 436 -1.77 48.14 -35.19
C GLU A 436 -3.01 47.94 -36.05
N ILE A 437 -3.88 47.02 -35.65
CA ILE A 437 -5.18 46.81 -36.28
C ILE A 437 -6.20 47.70 -35.58
N LEU A 438 -6.64 48.73 -36.29
CA LEU A 438 -7.65 49.65 -35.80
C LEU A 438 -9.06 49.00 -35.83
N PRO A 439 -9.97 49.36 -34.90
CA PRO A 439 -11.35 48.89 -34.91
C PRO A 439 -12.10 49.37 -36.17
N PRO A 440 -13.28 48.80 -36.49
CA PRO A 440 -14.09 49.29 -37.59
C PRO A 440 -14.42 50.79 -37.46
N ALA A 441 -14.40 51.51 -38.58
CA ALA A 441 -14.68 52.95 -38.58
C ALA A 441 -16.13 53.27 -38.19
N ASP A 442 -17.03 52.31 -38.40
CA ASP A 442 -18.46 52.35 -38.08
C ASP A 442 -18.80 51.64 -36.76
N LEU A 443 -17.81 51.32 -35.92
CA LEU A 443 -18.05 50.71 -34.61
C LEU A 443 -18.87 51.68 -33.72
N PRO A 444 -20.01 51.25 -33.16
CA PRO A 444 -20.80 52.08 -32.26
C PRO A 444 -20.04 52.36 -30.96
N LYS A 445 -20.48 53.38 -30.20
CA LYS A 445 -19.95 53.61 -28.86
C LYS A 445 -20.22 52.39 -27.96
N PRO A 446 -19.29 52.03 -27.07
CA PRO A 446 -19.45 50.89 -26.18
C PRO A 446 -20.69 51.05 -25.28
N ALA A 447 -21.57 50.05 -25.29
CA ALA A 447 -22.64 49.90 -24.32
C ALA A 447 -22.11 49.33 -22.99
N TYR A 448 -20.97 48.63 -23.01
CA TYR A 448 -20.24 48.15 -21.84
C TYR A 448 -18.81 48.69 -21.87
N ASP A 449 -18.48 49.55 -20.90
CA ASP A 449 -17.25 50.35 -20.89
C ASP A 449 -16.13 49.77 -20.01
N ARG A 450 -16.34 48.61 -19.38
CA ARG A 450 -15.34 47.99 -18.49
C ARG A 450 -14.34 47.08 -19.21
N VAL A 451 -14.70 46.55 -20.38
CA VAL A 451 -13.84 45.70 -21.21
C VAL A 451 -13.99 46.14 -22.66
N LEU A 452 -12.90 46.63 -23.24
CA LEU A 452 -12.83 47.27 -24.54
C LEU A 452 -11.84 46.54 -25.46
N GLY A 453 -12.13 46.54 -26.75
CA GLY A 453 -11.34 45.92 -27.81
C GLY A 453 -11.77 44.49 -28.17
N PHE A 454 -11.21 44.01 -29.28
CA PHE A 454 -11.44 42.65 -29.78
C PHE A 454 -10.45 41.68 -29.12
N GLU A 455 -10.96 40.69 -28.40
CA GLU A 455 -10.17 39.73 -27.61
C GLU A 455 -9.92 38.44 -28.38
N ASP A 456 -8.74 37.83 -28.17
CA ASP A 456 -8.36 36.48 -28.64
C ASP A 456 -8.68 36.22 -30.13
N MET A 457 -8.32 37.18 -30.98
CA MET A 457 -8.59 37.13 -32.41
C MET A 457 -7.84 35.98 -33.07
N ARG A 458 -8.52 35.12 -33.83
CA ARG A 458 -7.95 34.00 -34.58
C ARG A 458 -7.97 34.28 -36.08
N PRO A 459 -6.80 34.39 -36.75
CA PRO A 459 -6.72 34.74 -38.16
C PRO A 459 -6.95 33.53 -39.05
N PHE A 460 -7.58 33.75 -40.20
CA PHE A 460 -7.75 32.76 -41.26
C PHE A 460 -7.83 33.44 -42.63
N LEU A 461 -7.52 32.70 -43.70
CA LEU A 461 -7.63 33.19 -45.07
C LEU A 461 -8.94 32.72 -45.69
N TRP A 462 -9.81 33.64 -46.07
CA TRP A 462 -11.07 33.32 -46.74
C TRP A 462 -11.22 34.16 -48.00
N ARG A 463 -11.41 33.49 -49.14
CA ARG A 463 -11.50 34.10 -50.48
C ARG A 463 -10.28 34.97 -50.80
N GLY A 464 -9.10 34.50 -50.40
CA GLY A 464 -7.82 35.19 -50.60
C GLY A 464 -7.60 36.45 -49.75
N GLN A 465 -8.52 36.77 -48.82
CA GLN A 465 -8.42 37.91 -47.92
C GLN A 465 -8.09 37.42 -46.50
N LEU A 466 -7.46 38.26 -45.68
CA LEU A 466 -7.21 37.97 -44.27
C LEU A 466 -8.45 38.34 -43.44
N TRP A 467 -8.90 37.42 -42.62
CA TRP A 467 -10.03 37.58 -41.70
C TRP A 467 -9.63 37.18 -40.29
N GLY A 468 -10.39 37.65 -39.30
CA GLY A 468 -10.25 37.25 -37.91
C GLY A 468 -11.61 37.01 -37.26
N VAL A 469 -11.68 36.02 -36.37
CA VAL A 469 -12.81 35.84 -35.45
C VAL A 469 -12.34 36.13 -34.02
N SER A 470 -13.11 36.90 -33.26
CA SER A 470 -12.71 37.42 -31.94
C SER A 470 -13.88 37.47 -30.96
N CYS A 471 -13.56 37.41 -29.67
CA CYS A 471 -14.52 37.69 -28.61
C CYS A 471 -14.66 39.21 -28.44
N PHE A 472 -15.89 39.70 -28.36
CA PHE A 472 -16.21 41.12 -28.24
C PHE A 472 -17.32 41.34 -27.21
N ARG A 473 -17.19 42.39 -26.38
CA ARG A 473 -18.07 42.60 -25.21
C ARG A 473 -18.78 43.94 -25.17
N GLU A 474 -18.48 44.85 -26.11
CA GLU A 474 -18.91 46.24 -26.02
C GLU A 474 -20.36 46.48 -26.48
N LEU A 475 -20.99 45.55 -27.20
CA LEU A 475 -22.27 45.81 -27.87
C LEU A 475 -23.49 45.75 -26.96
N THR A 476 -23.37 45.21 -25.75
CA THR A 476 -24.51 45.05 -24.84
C THR A 476 -24.22 45.57 -23.44
N PRO A 477 -25.18 46.20 -22.75
CA PRO A 477 -24.97 46.80 -21.42
C PRO A 477 -24.44 45.83 -20.36
N GLU A 478 -24.78 44.54 -20.47
CA GLU A 478 -24.37 43.52 -19.51
C GLU A 478 -22.94 43.01 -19.75
N GLY A 479 -22.32 43.37 -20.89
CA GLY A 479 -20.99 42.90 -21.27
C GLY A 479 -20.94 41.42 -21.64
N TRP A 480 -21.98 40.90 -22.31
CA TRP A 480 -22.01 39.54 -22.86
C TRP A 480 -20.83 39.31 -23.81
N CYS A 481 -20.28 38.09 -23.80
CA CYS A 481 -19.26 37.70 -24.77
C CYS A 481 -19.98 37.33 -26.07
N GLU A 482 -19.69 38.04 -27.15
CA GLU A 482 -20.17 37.75 -28.50
C GLU A 482 -18.99 37.41 -29.41
N GLN A 483 -19.20 36.59 -30.44
CA GLN A 483 -18.19 36.34 -31.46
C GLN A 483 -18.38 37.30 -32.63
N VAL A 484 -17.31 37.98 -33.04
CA VAL A 484 -17.28 38.88 -34.19
C VAL A 484 -16.30 38.36 -35.21
N VAL A 485 -16.76 38.23 -36.46
CA VAL A 485 -15.89 37.99 -37.62
C VAL A 485 -15.71 39.29 -38.37
N ALA A 486 -14.47 39.59 -38.79
CA ALA A 486 -14.13 40.80 -39.52
C ALA A 486 -12.98 40.55 -40.50
N ARG A 487 -12.98 41.28 -41.63
CA ARG A 487 -11.87 41.31 -42.58
C ARG A 487 -10.79 42.26 -42.08
N ILE A 488 -9.52 41.88 -42.19
CA ILE A 488 -8.37 42.71 -41.83
C ILE A 488 -7.86 43.35 -43.12
N ASP A 489 -8.08 44.65 -43.27
CA ASP A 489 -7.55 45.43 -44.38
C ASP A 489 -6.09 45.84 -44.08
N GLU A 490 -5.17 45.48 -44.97
CA GLU A 490 -3.73 45.72 -44.83
C GLU A 490 -3.26 47.00 -45.56
N GLY A 491 -4.17 47.91 -45.92
CA GLY A 491 -3.85 49.21 -46.50
C GLY A 491 -3.08 50.17 -45.56
N ASP A 492 -2.96 51.45 -45.96
CA ASP A 492 -2.16 52.47 -45.24
C ASP A 492 -2.50 52.58 -43.74
N GLN A 493 -3.77 52.32 -43.37
CA GLN A 493 -4.17 52.10 -41.98
C GLN A 493 -4.73 50.69 -41.83
N CYS A 494 -3.95 49.79 -41.23
CA CYS A 494 -4.39 48.44 -40.94
C CYS A 494 -5.64 48.46 -40.05
N ARG A 495 -6.77 47.90 -40.51
CA ARG A 495 -8.09 48.09 -39.87
C ARG A 495 -9.04 46.92 -40.09
N LEU A 496 -9.92 46.67 -39.12
CA LEU A 496 -11.07 45.78 -39.29
C LEU A 496 -12.16 46.41 -40.18
N THR A 497 -12.63 45.66 -41.18
CA THR A 497 -13.70 46.04 -42.11
C THR A 497 -14.64 44.85 -42.31
N ASP A 498 -15.79 45.05 -42.95
CA ASP A 498 -16.75 43.97 -43.27
C ASP A 498 -17.01 43.03 -42.08
N TRP A 499 -17.38 43.64 -40.95
CA TRP A 499 -17.51 42.94 -39.67
C TRP A 499 -18.96 42.62 -39.35
N ARG A 500 -19.18 41.50 -38.65
CA ARG A 500 -20.51 41.08 -38.20
C ARG A 500 -20.46 40.24 -36.93
N VAL A 501 -21.52 40.36 -36.13
CA VAL A 501 -21.71 39.53 -34.93
C VAL A 501 -22.29 38.18 -35.34
N LEU A 502 -21.67 37.11 -34.88
CA LEU A 502 -22.14 35.74 -35.05
C LEU A 502 -23.05 35.39 -33.86
N ARG A 503 -24.32 35.12 -34.13
CA ARG A 503 -25.33 34.78 -33.11
C ARG A 503 -25.98 33.45 -33.44
N THR A 504 -25.82 32.49 -32.56
CA THR A 504 -26.51 31.20 -32.64
C THR A 504 -27.99 31.36 -32.33
N SER A 505 -28.83 30.51 -32.92
CA SER A 505 -30.24 30.40 -32.54
C SER A 505 -30.39 29.77 -31.15
N GLY A 506 -31.19 30.36 -30.27
CA GLY A 506 -31.53 29.79 -28.95
C GLY A 506 -31.23 30.72 -27.78
N THR A 507 -31.07 30.13 -26.59
CA THR A 507 -30.77 30.87 -25.36
C THR A 507 -29.39 31.51 -25.45
N ARG A 508 -29.31 32.79 -25.08
CA ARG A 508 -28.06 33.55 -25.11
C ARG A 508 -27.09 33.02 -24.05
N VAL A 509 -25.85 32.76 -24.47
CA VAL A 509 -24.74 32.33 -23.59
C VAL A 509 -23.50 33.19 -23.86
N HIS A 510 -22.47 33.09 -23.01
CA HIS A 510 -21.19 33.76 -23.26
C HIS A 510 -20.43 33.02 -24.37
N GLU A 511 -20.33 33.63 -25.55
CA GLU A 511 -19.70 33.03 -26.72
C GLU A 511 -18.19 33.24 -26.75
N LYS A 512 -17.43 32.15 -26.69
CA LYS A 512 -15.96 32.13 -26.71
C LYS A 512 -15.43 30.92 -27.49
N ASN A 513 -14.16 30.97 -27.89
CA ASN A 513 -13.39 29.80 -28.34
C ASN A 513 -13.89 29.10 -29.62
N TRP A 514 -14.54 29.83 -30.53
CA TRP A 514 -14.93 29.28 -31.83
C TRP A 514 -13.68 29.05 -32.70
N MET A 515 -13.54 27.85 -33.27
CA MET A 515 -12.37 27.47 -34.06
C MET A 515 -12.70 27.60 -35.56
N PRO A 516 -12.20 28.63 -36.26
CA PRO A 516 -12.52 28.84 -37.67
C PRO A 516 -11.86 27.78 -38.56
N ARG A 517 -12.55 27.44 -39.66
CA ARG A 517 -12.15 26.43 -40.63
C ARG A 517 -12.62 26.83 -42.02
N ILE A 518 -11.76 26.70 -43.03
CA ILE A 518 -12.08 27.06 -44.42
C ILE A 518 -12.16 25.79 -45.24
N LYS A 519 -13.37 25.31 -45.50
CA LYS A 519 -13.60 24.08 -46.25
C LYS A 519 -13.70 24.39 -47.74
N ARG A 520 -12.85 23.75 -48.55
CA ARG A 520 -12.98 23.77 -50.02
C ARG A 520 -14.09 22.82 -50.44
N THR A 521 -14.99 23.30 -51.29
CA THR A 521 -16.09 22.47 -51.81
C THR A 521 -15.67 21.71 -53.06
N ALA A 522 -16.49 20.74 -53.50
CA ALA A 522 -16.28 20.04 -54.77
C ALA A 522 -16.37 20.98 -55.99
N GLU A 523 -17.01 22.14 -55.85
CA GLU A 523 -17.02 23.19 -56.87
C GLU A 523 -15.66 23.91 -56.89
N PRO A 524 -14.91 23.90 -58.01
CA PRO A 524 -13.60 24.52 -58.09
C PRO A 524 -13.62 26.00 -57.69
N GLY A 525 -12.78 26.39 -56.74
CA GLY A 525 -12.63 27.77 -56.29
C GLY A 525 -13.67 28.26 -55.28
N ARG A 526 -14.64 27.43 -54.87
CA ARG A 526 -15.60 27.79 -53.84
C ARG A 526 -15.12 27.36 -52.45
N GLU A 527 -15.06 28.33 -51.54
CA GLU A 527 -14.66 28.19 -50.13
C GLU A 527 -15.82 28.53 -49.19
N GLU A 528 -16.04 27.66 -48.20
CA GLU A 528 -17.02 27.83 -47.14
C GLU A 528 -16.33 28.08 -45.79
N LEU A 529 -16.72 29.16 -45.12
CA LEU A 529 -16.27 29.46 -43.77
C LEU A 529 -17.18 28.71 -42.79
N GLN A 530 -16.55 27.89 -41.95
CA GLN A 530 -17.22 27.15 -40.90
C GLN A 530 -16.50 27.36 -39.56
N PHE A 531 -17.20 27.06 -38.47
CA PHE A 531 -16.65 27.12 -37.13
C PHE A 531 -16.91 25.80 -36.42
N ILE A 532 -15.86 25.20 -35.87
CA ILE A 532 -16.02 24.13 -34.88
C ILE A 532 -16.38 24.84 -33.57
N TYR A 533 -17.65 24.72 -33.17
CA TYR A 533 -18.25 25.44 -32.05
C TYR A 533 -18.07 24.69 -30.73
N LEU A 534 -18.33 23.38 -30.74
CA LEU A 534 -18.18 22.48 -29.60
C LEU A 534 -17.54 21.17 -30.05
N CYS A 535 -16.87 20.48 -29.12
CA CYS A 535 -16.36 19.12 -29.33
C CYS A 535 -17.36 18.04 -28.89
N ASP A 536 -18.23 18.32 -27.92
CA ASP A 536 -19.24 17.38 -27.43
C ASP A 536 -20.56 18.08 -27.03
N PRO A 537 -21.65 17.90 -27.83
CA PRO A 537 -21.61 17.29 -29.15
C PRO A 537 -20.67 18.09 -30.07
N THR A 538 -20.03 17.42 -31.02
CA THR A 538 -19.27 18.10 -32.07
C THR A 538 -20.25 18.89 -32.93
N ARG A 539 -20.26 20.22 -32.76
CA ARG A 539 -21.17 21.13 -33.48
C ARG A 539 -20.39 22.01 -34.42
N ILE A 540 -20.79 22.02 -35.69
CA ILE A 540 -20.22 22.88 -36.73
C ILE A 540 -21.23 23.95 -37.12
N LEU A 541 -20.77 25.20 -37.18
CA LEU A 541 -21.57 26.35 -37.62
C LEU A 541 -21.08 26.89 -38.96
N ASP A 542 -21.97 27.50 -39.75
CA ASP A 542 -21.62 28.22 -40.98
C ASP A 542 -21.23 29.68 -40.71
N GLU A 543 -21.00 30.46 -41.77
CA GLU A 543 -20.62 31.87 -41.68
C GLU A 543 -21.72 32.80 -41.15
N LYS A 544 -22.94 32.28 -40.96
CA LYS A 544 -24.12 32.95 -40.38
C LYS A 544 -24.45 32.42 -38.99
N ALA A 545 -23.59 31.59 -38.40
CA ALA A 545 -23.80 30.92 -37.12
C ALA A 545 -24.98 29.94 -37.08
N ALA A 546 -25.42 29.43 -38.24
CA ALA A 546 -26.40 28.34 -38.30
C ALA A 546 -25.69 26.99 -38.15
N THR A 547 -26.33 26.03 -37.47
CA THR A 547 -25.77 24.69 -37.31
C THR A 547 -25.79 23.93 -38.63
N VAL A 548 -24.61 23.51 -39.09
CA VAL A 548 -24.40 22.71 -40.29
C VAL A 548 -24.47 21.22 -39.97
N SER A 549 -23.83 20.82 -38.87
CA SER A 549 -23.84 19.43 -38.41
C SER A 549 -23.67 19.37 -36.89
N GLU A 550 -24.26 18.36 -36.29
CA GLU A 550 -24.08 18.02 -34.88
C GLU A 550 -23.94 16.50 -34.76
N THR A 551 -22.83 16.05 -34.18
CA THR A 551 -22.55 14.63 -33.95
C THR A 551 -22.06 14.42 -32.52
N SER A 552 -22.37 13.28 -31.91
CA SER A 552 -21.78 12.95 -30.62
C SER A 552 -20.48 12.16 -30.86
N PRO A 553 -19.32 12.57 -30.28
CA PRO A 553 -18.08 11.81 -30.39
C PRO A 553 -18.19 10.42 -29.74
N ALA A 554 -17.15 9.58 -29.72
CA ALA A 554 -17.17 8.33 -28.93
C ALA A 554 -16.84 8.56 -27.45
N ILE A 555 -16.20 9.69 -27.14
CA ILE A 555 -15.69 10.06 -25.82
C ILE A 555 -16.48 11.21 -25.19
N ALA A 556 -16.40 11.38 -23.88
CA ALA A 556 -16.89 12.55 -23.17
C ALA A 556 -15.90 13.72 -23.34
N ALA A 557 -16.18 14.61 -24.30
CA ALA A 557 -15.32 15.74 -24.65
C ALA A 557 -15.96 17.10 -24.27
N LYS A 558 -16.94 17.09 -23.36
CA LYS A 558 -17.69 18.29 -22.90
C LYS A 558 -16.80 19.36 -22.25
N LEU A 559 -15.59 19.01 -21.82
CA LEU A 559 -14.62 19.92 -21.21
C LEU A 559 -13.59 20.46 -22.19
N PHE A 560 -13.59 19.99 -23.45
CA PHE A 560 -12.68 20.50 -24.47
C PHE A 560 -13.16 21.87 -24.94
N ARG A 561 -12.27 22.86 -24.92
CA ARG A 561 -12.55 24.24 -25.33
C ARG A 561 -11.62 24.61 -26.46
N GLY A 562 -12.13 25.25 -27.51
CA GLY A 562 -11.34 25.59 -28.68
C GLY A 562 -10.16 26.52 -28.36
N GLY A 563 -8.96 26.13 -28.80
CA GLY A 563 -7.73 26.92 -28.65
C GLY A 563 -7.38 27.65 -29.94
N SER A 564 -7.26 26.95 -31.07
CA SER A 564 -6.79 27.49 -32.35
C SER A 564 -7.86 27.48 -33.46
N GLN A 565 -7.52 27.99 -34.64
CA GLN A 565 -8.17 27.59 -35.89
C GLN A 565 -7.89 26.13 -36.25
N ALA A 566 -8.70 25.56 -37.13
CA ALA A 566 -8.51 24.24 -37.70
C ALA A 566 -7.72 24.30 -39.02
N ILE A 567 -6.76 23.40 -39.19
CA ILE A 567 -5.97 23.26 -40.41
C ILE A 567 -6.24 21.91 -41.08
N GLU A 568 -6.12 21.87 -42.41
CA GLU A 568 -6.10 20.60 -43.14
C GLU A 568 -4.88 19.78 -42.69
N PHE A 569 -5.12 18.54 -42.29
CA PHE A 569 -4.09 17.63 -41.78
C PHE A 569 -4.53 16.19 -41.96
N ALA A 570 -3.68 15.36 -42.58
CA ALA A 570 -3.91 13.91 -42.74
C ALA A 570 -5.32 13.53 -43.27
N GLY A 571 -5.85 14.28 -44.24
CA GLY A 571 -7.18 14.02 -44.84
C GLY A 571 -8.38 14.43 -43.98
N GLY A 572 -8.16 15.25 -42.95
CA GLY A 572 -9.20 15.85 -42.12
C GLY A 572 -8.74 17.16 -41.52
N TRP A 573 -9.14 17.44 -40.29
CA TRP A 573 -8.97 18.74 -39.65
C TRP A 573 -8.34 18.65 -38.27
N LEU A 574 -7.15 19.24 -38.10
CA LEU A 574 -6.44 19.30 -36.83
C LEU A 574 -6.66 20.65 -36.16
N THR A 575 -6.90 20.64 -34.85
CA THR A 575 -6.96 21.84 -34.01
C THR A 575 -6.31 21.60 -32.65
N LEU A 576 -5.98 22.68 -31.95
CA LEU A 576 -5.63 22.66 -30.53
C LEU A 576 -6.84 23.03 -29.69
N ILE A 577 -7.08 22.26 -28.64
CA ILE A 577 -8.04 22.59 -27.57
C ILE A 577 -7.30 22.78 -26.25
N HIS A 578 -7.95 23.44 -25.30
CA HIS A 578 -7.53 23.50 -23.92
C HIS A 578 -8.58 22.91 -22.97
N GLU A 579 -8.12 22.29 -21.90
CA GLU A 579 -8.89 21.80 -20.77
C GLU A 579 -8.55 22.63 -19.54
N VAL A 580 -9.57 23.15 -18.86
CA VAL A 580 -9.39 24.08 -17.73
C VAL A 580 -9.58 23.33 -16.42
N GLN A 581 -8.51 23.12 -15.67
CA GLN A 581 -8.59 22.50 -14.35
C GLN A 581 -8.44 23.53 -13.24
N TRP A 582 -9.40 23.55 -12.31
CA TRP A 582 -9.31 24.29 -11.07
C TRP A 582 -8.84 23.37 -9.94
N ARG A 583 -7.73 23.71 -9.28
CA ARG A 583 -7.25 22.96 -8.11
C ARG A 583 -7.42 23.80 -6.85
N ALA A 584 -8.39 23.42 -6.02
CA ALA A 584 -8.71 24.12 -4.77
C ALA A 584 -7.52 24.18 -3.81
N ALA A 585 -6.73 23.09 -3.72
CA ALA A 585 -5.53 23.03 -2.88
C ALA A 585 -4.49 24.11 -3.23
N ASP A 586 -4.44 24.52 -4.50
CA ASP A 586 -3.47 25.50 -4.99
C ASP A 586 -4.09 26.90 -5.16
N SER A 587 -5.42 27.02 -5.06
CA SER A 587 -6.21 28.20 -5.47
C SER A 587 -5.85 28.71 -6.87
N ARG A 588 -5.58 27.79 -7.82
CA ARG A 588 -5.04 28.11 -9.16
C ARG A 588 -5.72 27.33 -10.29
N ARG A 589 -5.71 27.95 -11.48
CA ARG A 589 -6.16 27.37 -12.75
C ARG A 589 -4.98 26.83 -13.56
N TYR A 590 -5.20 25.72 -14.23
CA TYR A 590 -4.27 25.09 -15.16
C TYR A 590 -4.94 24.86 -16.51
N TYR A 591 -4.26 25.20 -17.60
CA TYR A 591 -4.70 24.91 -18.96
C TYR A 591 -3.82 23.80 -19.54
N PHE A 592 -4.42 22.66 -19.83
CA PHE A 592 -3.77 21.57 -20.54
C PHE A 592 -4.24 21.54 -21.98
N GLN A 593 -3.32 21.30 -22.90
CA GLN A 593 -3.58 21.33 -24.34
C GLN A 593 -3.74 19.91 -24.89
N ARG A 594 -4.55 19.77 -25.94
CA ARG A 594 -4.57 18.58 -26.78
C ARG A 594 -4.66 18.95 -28.24
N PHE A 595 -4.04 18.14 -29.07
CA PHE A 595 -4.42 18.06 -30.48
C PHE A 595 -5.71 17.25 -30.59
N VAL A 596 -6.65 17.75 -31.39
CA VAL A 596 -7.90 17.07 -31.71
C VAL A 596 -8.03 17.05 -33.23
N TRP A 597 -8.35 15.88 -33.77
CA TRP A 597 -8.52 15.66 -35.19
C TRP A 597 -9.96 15.23 -35.49
N PHE A 598 -10.55 15.90 -36.47
CA PHE A 598 -11.88 15.62 -36.99
C PHE A 598 -11.79 15.06 -38.41
N ASP A 599 -12.59 14.05 -38.71
CA ASP A 599 -12.74 13.56 -40.08
C ASP A 599 -13.53 14.55 -40.96
N ASP A 600 -13.59 14.27 -42.26
CA ASP A 600 -14.33 15.07 -43.22
C ASP A 600 -15.85 15.07 -43.00
N ALA A 601 -16.37 14.11 -42.23
CA ALA A 601 -17.75 14.00 -41.79
C ALA A 601 -18.02 14.79 -40.49
N ASN A 602 -17.06 15.62 -40.05
CA ASN A 602 -17.14 16.44 -38.84
C ASN A 602 -17.29 15.62 -37.55
N THR A 603 -16.76 14.40 -37.52
CA THR A 603 -16.71 13.58 -36.31
C THR A 603 -15.33 13.68 -35.68
N LEU A 604 -15.26 13.92 -34.37
CA LEU A 604 -14.02 13.85 -33.62
C LEU A 604 -13.54 12.39 -33.58
N ARG A 605 -12.38 12.11 -34.16
CA ARG A 605 -11.86 10.73 -34.34
C ARG A 605 -10.54 10.47 -33.65
N LYS A 606 -9.69 11.48 -33.48
CA LYS A 606 -8.41 11.29 -32.81
C LYS A 606 -8.10 12.42 -31.86
N ILE A 607 -7.39 12.09 -30.79
CA ILE A 607 -6.91 13.05 -29.79
C ILE A 607 -5.46 12.72 -29.41
N SER A 608 -4.68 13.74 -29.05
CA SER A 608 -3.44 13.49 -28.33
C SER A 608 -3.69 13.29 -26.84
N ARG A 609 -2.68 12.79 -26.14
CA ARG A 609 -2.54 12.94 -24.69
C ARG A 609 -2.54 14.43 -24.30
N PRO A 610 -2.97 14.81 -23.09
CA PRO A 610 -2.89 16.19 -22.64
C PRO A 610 -1.43 16.54 -22.37
N PHE A 611 -1.05 17.78 -22.67
CA PHE A 611 0.29 18.30 -22.42
C PHE A 611 0.25 19.78 -22.01
N PHE A 612 1.38 20.29 -21.52
CA PHE A 612 1.65 21.73 -21.41
C PHE A 612 2.87 22.08 -22.27
N PHE A 613 3.05 23.33 -22.68
CA PHE A 613 4.17 23.74 -23.52
C PHE A 613 5.45 23.88 -22.71
N ASN A 614 5.47 24.76 -21.69
CA ASN A 614 6.69 25.11 -20.97
C ASN A 614 6.58 24.83 -19.47
N LYS A 615 5.54 25.32 -18.79
CA LYS A 615 5.28 25.06 -17.37
C LYS A 615 3.79 24.88 -17.09
N LYS A 616 3.45 24.05 -16.10
CA LYS A 616 2.06 23.92 -15.63
C LYS A 616 1.57 25.26 -15.11
N GLY A 617 0.49 25.77 -15.69
CA GLY A 617 -0.14 27.01 -15.28
C GLY A 617 -1.14 27.46 -16.33
N VAL A 618 -1.34 28.77 -16.43
CA VAL A 618 -2.14 29.36 -17.49
C VAL A 618 -1.29 29.46 -18.75
N GLU A 619 -1.39 28.48 -19.64
CA GLU A 619 -0.84 28.54 -21.01
C GLU A 619 -2.00 28.45 -22.00
N PHE A 620 -2.17 29.45 -22.86
CA PHE A 620 -3.32 29.50 -23.78
C PHE A 620 -2.84 29.44 -25.23
N ALA A 621 -3.09 28.31 -25.90
CA ALA A 621 -2.87 28.19 -27.33
C ALA A 621 -3.95 28.96 -28.09
N ALA A 622 -3.54 29.88 -28.97
CA ALA A 622 -4.45 30.73 -29.73
C ALA A 622 -4.28 30.60 -31.25
N GLY A 623 -3.27 29.87 -31.74
CA GLY A 623 -3.07 29.66 -33.17
C GLY A 623 -2.34 28.35 -33.51
N LEU A 624 -2.71 27.79 -34.66
CA LEU A 624 -2.14 26.59 -35.28
C LEU A 624 -2.06 26.79 -36.80
N ALA A 625 -0.88 26.72 -37.39
CA ALA A 625 -0.70 26.87 -38.84
C ALA A 625 0.37 25.92 -39.36
N TRP A 626 0.41 25.68 -40.66
CA TRP A 626 1.58 25.06 -41.28
C TRP A 626 2.74 26.06 -41.31
N HIS A 627 3.96 25.58 -41.05
CA HIS A 627 5.17 26.31 -41.39
C HIS A 627 5.31 26.42 -42.92
N PRO A 628 5.95 27.47 -43.47
CA PRO A 628 6.23 27.59 -44.90
C PRO A 628 7.01 26.43 -45.54
N ASP A 629 7.65 25.59 -44.74
CA ASP A 629 8.41 24.43 -45.22
C ASP A 629 7.55 23.16 -45.40
N GLU A 630 6.26 23.21 -45.01
CA GLU A 630 5.30 22.10 -45.13
C GLU A 630 5.70 20.82 -44.38
N ARG A 631 6.67 20.92 -43.47
CA ARG A 631 7.11 19.81 -42.60
C ARG A 631 6.72 20.05 -41.16
N ARG A 632 6.79 21.31 -40.72
CA ARG A 632 6.51 21.70 -39.34
C ARG A 632 5.15 22.38 -39.21
N LEU A 633 4.55 22.26 -38.03
CA LEU A 633 3.44 23.07 -37.59
C LEU A 633 3.97 24.22 -36.72
N LEU A 634 3.28 25.36 -36.83
CA LEU A 634 3.45 26.57 -36.03
C LEU A 634 2.36 26.62 -34.98
N ILE A 635 2.74 26.83 -33.73
CA ILE A 635 1.83 26.98 -32.61
C ILE A 635 2.13 28.31 -31.93
N SER A 636 1.13 29.16 -31.79
CA SER A 636 1.26 30.40 -31.02
C SER A 636 0.46 30.29 -29.72
N TYR A 637 1.09 30.68 -28.62
CA TYR A 637 0.50 30.55 -27.30
C TYR A 637 0.98 31.65 -26.37
N SER A 638 0.22 31.88 -25.30
CA SER A 638 0.61 32.78 -24.22
C SER A 638 0.96 32.03 -22.95
N VAL A 639 1.71 32.70 -22.08
CA VAL A 639 1.94 32.26 -20.70
C VAL A 639 1.45 33.35 -19.75
N ALA A 640 0.51 32.99 -18.87
CA ALA A 640 -0.09 33.86 -17.85
C ALA A 640 -0.52 35.24 -18.39
N ASP A 641 -1.17 35.28 -19.54
CA ASP A 641 -1.61 36.49 -20.28
C ASP A 641 -0.61 37.66 -20.29
N SER A 642 0.69 37.36 -20.27
CA SER A 642 1.75 38.37 -20.12
C SER A 642 2.98 38.12 -20.99
N GLU A 643 3.08 36.93 -21.56
CA GLU A 643 4.13 36.57 -22.50
C GLU A 643 3.53 35.93 -23.75
N SER A 644 4.13 36.21 -24.90
CA SER A 644 3.71 35.69 -26.20
C SER A 644 4.82 34.85 -26.81
N TRP A 645 4.46 33.64 -27.21
CA TRP A 645 5.40 32.63 -27.67
C TRP A 645 4.95 32.04 -29.01
N LEU A 646 5.95 31.62 -29.79
CA LEU A 646 5.77 30.89 -31.03
C LEU A 646 6.62 29.63 -30.98
N ALA A 647 6.01 28.50 -31.32
CA ALA A 647 6.66 27.20 -31.32
C ALA A 647 6.55 26.52 -32.69
N THR A 648 7.53 25.68 -32.99
CA THR A 648 7.53 24.76 -34.13
C THR A 648 7.56 23.33 -33.63
N ILE A 649 6.92 22.43 -34.38
CA ILE A 649 6.90 20.99 -34.12
C ILE A 649 6.78 20.25 -35.46
N ASP A 650 7.45 19.11 -35.61
CA ASP A 650 7.32 18.28 -36.82
C ASP A 650 5.93 17.65 -36.90
N ALA A 651 5.29 17.76 -38.07
CA ALA A 651 3.94 17.24 -38.29
C ALA A 651 3.84 15.72 -38.11
N VAL A 652 4.92 14.98 -38.39
CA VAL A 652 4.98 13.52 -38.23
C VAL A 652 4.88 13.11 -36.76
N GLU A 653 5.48 13.89 -35.84
CA GLU A 653 5.38 13.63 -34.40
C GLU A 653 3.96 13.89 -33.89
N VAL A 654 3.29 14.91 -34.42
CA VAL A 654 1.89 15.21 -34.09
C VAL A 654 0.96 14.10 -34.57
N ASP A 655 1.14 13.61 -35.80
CA ASP A 655 0.35 12.48 -36.32
C ASP A 655 0.56 11.21 -35.50
N ALA A 656 1.80 10.90 -35.10
CA ALA A 656 2.13 9.77 -34.24
C ALA A 656 1.55 9.89 -32.82
N ALA A 657 1.34 11.10 -32.32
CA ALA A 657 0.76 11.36 -31.00
C ALA A 657 -0.77 11.28 -30.96
N LEU A 658 -1.45 11.19 -32.10
CA LEU A 658 -2.91 11.11 -32.19
C LEU A 658 -3.41 9.67 -32.01
N GLU A 659 -4.16 9.45 -30.94
CA GLU A 659 -4.81 8.18 -30.60
C GLU A 659 -6.27 8.17 -31.09
N ASP A 660 -6.74 7.03 -31.60
CA ASP A 660 -8.13 6.85 -32.04
C ASP A 660 -9.07 6.80 -30.82
N VAL A 661 -10.13 7.61 -30.86
CA VAL A 661 -11.08 7.71 -29.73
C VAL A 661 -11.93 6.46 -29.55
N ASP A 662 -12.11 5.65 -30.60
CA ASP A 662 -12.85 4.38 -30.54
C ASP A 662 -11.99 3.26 -29.90
N ASN A 663 -10.67 3.46 -29.80
CA ASN A 663 -9.71 2.45 -29.32
C ASN A 663 -8.76 2.99 -28.24
N LEU A 664 -9.22 3.94 -27.41
CA LEU A 664 -8.40 4.46 -26.30
C LEU A 664 -7.98 3.33 -25.36
N GLN A 665 -6.69 3.29 -25.04
CA GLN A 665 -6.13 2.25 -24.17
C GLN A 665 -6.71 2.36 -22.76
N SER A 666 -7.31 1.28 -22.27
CA SER A 666 -7.89 1.22 -20.92
C SER A 666 -6.85 0.96 -19.80
N GLY A 667 -5.56 0.85 -20.15
CA GLY A 667 -4.47 0.51 -19.21
C GLY A 667 -4.34 -0.98 -18.86
N LEU A 668 -5.24 -1.83 -19.37
CA LEU A 668 -5.14 -3.29 -19.27
C LEU A 668 -4.00 -3.80 -20.16
N ALA A 669 -3.22 -4.76 -19.67
CA ALA A 669 -2.28 -5.48 -20.52
C ALA A 669 -3.08 -6.16 -21.64
N ALA A 670 -2.66 -6.01 -22.89
CA ALA A 670 -3.26 -6.75 -23.98
C ALA A 670 -3.23 -8.23 -23.61
N SER A 671 -4.42 -8.82 -23.43
CA SER A 671 -4.53 -10.27 -23.34
C SER A 671 -3.87 -10.80 -24.61
N ASN A 672 -2.84 -11.63 -24.48
CA ASN A 672 -2.33 -12.39 -25.62
C ASN A 672 -3.54 -12.96 -26.38
N PRO A 673 -3.71 -12.68 -27.68
CA PRO A 673 -4.85 -13.22 -28.41
C PRO A 673 -4.78 -14.73 -28.29
N THR A 674 -5.77 -15.30 -27.62
CA THR A 674 -6.01 -16.74 -27.55
C THR A 674 -5.90 -17.25 -28.99
N PRO A 675 -5.01 -18.21 -29.29
CA PRO A 675 -4.90 -18.69 -30.66
C PRO A 675 -6.24 -19.30 -31.05
N SER A 676 -6.85 -18.71 -32.08
CA SER A 676 -8.09 -19.18 -32.67
C SER A 676 -7.96 -20.67 -33.02
N PRO A 677 -8.97 -21.51 -32.76
CA PRO A 677 -8.89 -22.93 -33.10
C PRO A 677 -8.84 -23.06 -34.62
N ARG A 678 -7.67 -23.38 -35.18
CA ARG A 678 -7.58 -23.85 -36.56
C ARG A 678 -8.07 -25.30 -36.64
N PRO A 679 -8.76 -25.70 -37.72
CA PRO A 679 -9.40 -27.01 -37.80
C PRO A 679 -8.34 -28.11 -37.89
N ILE A 680 -8.44 -29.09 -37.00
CA ILE A 680 -7.63 -30.31 -37.07
C ILE A 680 -8.09 -31.09 -38.31
N THR A 681 -7.21 -31.15 -39.30
CA THR A 681 -7.29 -32.13 -40.38
C THR A 681 -6.59 -33.41 -39.92
N SER A 682 -7.30 -34.51 -40.14
CA SER A 682 -6.87 -35.89 -39.91
C SER A 682 -5.52 -36.21 -40.55
N LEU A 683 -4.70 -37.01 -39.87
CA LEU A 683 -3.94 -38.11 -40.48
C LEU A 683 -3.41 -39.09 -39.39
N SER A 684 -4.08 -40.24 -39.36
CA SER A 684 -3.72 -41.62 -39.01
C SER A 684 -2.36 -42.02 -38.36
N ASN A 685 -2.53 -42.94 -37.39
CA ASN A 685 -1.85 -44.22 -37.14
C ASN A 685 -0.47 -44.29 -36.47
N GLY A 686 -0.43 -45.04 -35.35
CA GLY A 686 0.59 -46.07 -35.15
C GLY A 686 0.94 -46.40 -33.68
N SER A 687 0.36 -47.49 -33.15
CA SER A 687 0.88 -48.43 -32.11
C SER A 687 1.33 -47.88 -30.75
N GLY A 688 1.09 -48.45 -29.57
CA GLY A 688 0.56 -49.70 -29.02
C GLY A 688 0.70 -49.51 -27.48
N TYR A 689 -0.10 -50.06 -26.58
CA TYR A 689 -0.22 -51.46 -26.20
C TYR A 689 -1.34 -51.56 -25.14
N ALA A 690 -1.81 -52.78 -24.94
CA ALA A 690 -3.09 -53.15 -24.40
C ALA A 690 -3.23 -53.13 -22.85
N SER A 691 -4.52 -53.11 -22.48
CA SER A 691 -5.21 -53.33 -21.22
C SER A 691 -5.04 -54.70 -20.54
N ALA A 692 -5.29 -54.76 -19.23
CA ALA A 692 -6.21 -55.70 -18.53
C ALA A 692 -6.10 -55.43 -17.00
N ALA A 693 -7.12 -55.09 -16.20
CA ALA A 693 -8.44 -55.69 -15.90
C ALA A 693 -8.41 -56.83 -14.84
N GLY A 694 -9.21 -56.63 -13.77
CA GLY A 694 -9.74 -57.65 -12.82
C GLY A 694 -9.06 -57.68 -11.44
N THR A 695 -9.72 -57.84 -10.29
CA THR A 695 -11.13 -58.14 -9.94
C THR A 695 -11.30 -58.01 -8.41
N ALA A 696 -12.56 -57.85 -7.98
CA ALA A 696 -13.10 -57.64 -6.64
C ALA A 696 -12.81 -58.74 -5.57
N ALA A 697 -12.93 -58.40 -4.27
CA ALA A 697 -14.12 -58.72 -3.44
C ALA A 697 -13.89 -58.57 -1.92
N ASP A 698 -15.01 -58.30 -1.22
CA ASP A 698 -15.35 -58.59 0.19
C ASP A 698 -14.99 -57.61 1.34
N GLN A 699 -15.94 -56.71 1.59
CA GLN A 699 -16.48 -56.34 2.92
C GLN A 699 -17.27 -57.53 3.53
N PRO A 700 -17.56 -57.64 4.86
CA PRO A 700 -18.36 -56.61 5.58
C PRO A 700 -18.32 -56.51 7.14
N LYS A 701 -18.81 -55.34 7.60
CA LYS A 701 -19.68 -55.06 8.78
C LYS A 701 -19.17 -55.37 10.19
N ALA A 702 -19.58 -54.69 11.27
CA ALA A 702 -20.29 -53.45 11.62
C ALA A 702 -20.48 -53.49 13.17
N THR A 703 -20.97 -52.38 13.77
CA THR A 703 -21.61 -52.26 15.13
C THR A 703 -20.66 -52.09 16.32
N ASP A 704 -20.91 -51.27 17.36
CA ASP A 704 -21.89 -50.23 17.72
C ASP A 704 -21.28 -49.46 18.93
N ASP A 705 -21.61 -48.17 19.11
CA ASP A 705 -21.33 -47.29 20.28
C ASP A 705 -22.17 -47.70 21.55
N PRO A 706 -22.13 -47.01 22.72
CA PRO A 706 -21.08 -46.45 23.64
C PRO A 706 -21.42 -46.93 25.11
N PRO A 707 -21.25 -46.24 26.28
CA PRO A 707 -20.43 -45.09 26.76
C PRO A 707 -19.72 -45.37 28.14
N THR A 708 -19.21 -44.30 28.77
CA THR A 708 -18.99 -44.05 30.23
C THR A 708 -17.56 -44.15 30.82
N GLY A 709 -17.12 -43.02 31.41
CA GLY A 709 -17.00 -42.94 32.87
C GLY A 709 -15.64 -43.28 33.52
N ASP A 710 -14.90 -42.21 33.81
CA ASP A 710 -14.14 -41.96 35.05
C ASP A 710 -12.86 -42.76 35.43
N GLN A 711 -11.81 -41.96 35.59
CA GLN A 711 -10.85 -41.91 36.69
C GLN A 711 -9.99 -43.12 37.13
N ARG A 712 -8.68 -42.79 37.11
CA ARG A 712 -7.62 -43.05 38.09
C ARG A 712 -6.77 -44.32 38.01
N GLU A 713 -5.47 -44.00 38.03
CA GLU A 713 -4.37 -44.66 38.75
C GLU A 713 -4.00 -46.08 38.31
N LEU A 714 -2.93 -46.14 37.50
CA LEU A 714 -2.11 -47.33 37.37
C LEU A 714 -0.82 -47.15 38.19
N SER A 715 -0.72 -48.01 39.20
CA SER A 715 0.48 -48.34 39.94
C SER A 715 1.27 -49.45 39.24
N THR A 716 2.57 -49.21 39.25
CA THR A 716 3.78 -50.06 39.26
C THR A 716 3.74 -51.60 39.13
N ASP A 717 4.86 -52.04 38.54
CA ASP A 717 5.62 -53.30 38.69
C ASP A 717 5.21 -54.49 37.79
N ARG A 718 6.09 -55.28 37.18
CA ARG A 718 7.56 -55.42 36.99
C ARG A 718 7.68 -56.59 35.96
N GLU A 719 8.74 -56.87 35.19
CA GLU A 719 10.15 -57.04 35.53
C GLU A 719 10.89 -57.52 34.25
N THR A 720 12.11 -57.06 34.00
CA THR A 720 13.18 -57.89 33.41
C THR A 720 14.52 -57.44 33.98
N GLY A 721 15.24 -58.37 34.62
CA GLY A 721 16.51 -58.10 35.29
C GLY A 721 17.74 -58.18 34.38
N GLY A 722 18.75 -57.39 34.74
CA GLY A 722 20.13 -57.42 34.24
C GLY A 722 20.95 -56.34 34.94
N SER A 723 21.97 -56.73 35.70
CA SER A 723 22.73 -55.90 36.63
C SER A 723 23.71 -54.90 35.97
N GLY A 724 23.64 -53.64 36.38
CA GLY A 724 24.70 -52.64 36.25
C GLY A 724 24.33 -51.40 37.06
N SER A 725 25.02 -51.13 38.17
CA SER A 725 24.80 -49.95 39.01
C SER A 725 25.45 -48.69 38.40
N GLY A 726 25.01 -48.32 37.20
CA GLY A 726 25.38 -47.06 36.56
C GLY A 726 24.45 -45.94 37.04
N LYS A 727 25.02 -44.76 37.32
CA LYS A 727 24.20 -43.55 37.53
C LYS A 727 23.38 -43.28 36.28
N SER A 728 22.14 -42.82 36.42
CA SER A 728 21.33 -42.42 35.26
C SER A 728 21.95 -41.17 34.60
N ALA A 729 21.63 -40.92 33.33
CA ALA A 729 22.07 -39.69 32.65
C ALA A 729 21.64 -38.44 33.45
N ASP A 730 20.43 -38.44 34.01
CA ASP A 730 19.91 -37.36 34.86
C ASP A 730 20.77 -37.11 36.11
N GLU A 731 21.18 -38.18 36.80
CA GLU A 731 22.05 -38.07 37.96
C GLU A 731 23.42 -37.46 37.60
N ILE A 732 23.98 -37.85 36.45
CA ILE A 732 25.26 -37.34 35.96
C ILE A 732 25.18 -35.85 35.61
N PHE A 733 24.12 -35.40 34.93
CA PHE A 733 23.96 -33.98 34.59
C PHE A 733 23.68 -33.12 35.83
N HIS A 734 22.96 -33.64 36.82
CA HIS A 734 22.76 -32.93 38.09
C HIS A 734 24.02 -32.87 38.97
N GLU A 735 24.95 -33.80 38.83
CA GLU A 735 26.28 -33.69 39.45
C GLU A 735 27.18 -32.71 38.69
N LEU A 736 27.11 -32.72 37.35
CA LEU A 736 27.89 -31.85 36.47
C LEU A 736 27.45 -30.38 36.60
N ALA A 737 26.15 -30.12 36.63
CA ALA A 737 25.52 -28.81 36.70
C ALA A 737 24.47 -28.77 37.84
N PRO A 738 24.89 -28.68 39.11
CA PRO A 738 23.98 -28.75 40.27
C PRO A 738 22.93 -27.65 40.31
N PHE A 739 23.21 -26.50 39.68
CA PHE A 739 22.28 -25.37 39.62
C PHE A 739 20.99 -25.69 38.86
N LEU A 740 20.94 -26.76 38.05
CA LEU A 740 19.73 -27.16 37.33
C LEU A 740 18.62 -27.74 38.21
N ARG A 741 18.90 -28.08 39.49
CA ARG A 741 17.90 -28.67 40.40
C ARG A 741 16.84 -27.69 40.88
N ASP A 742 17.26 -26.50 41.31
CA ASP A 742 16.44 -25.57 42.10
C ASP A 742 16.63 -24.10 41.67
N VAL A 743 16.44 -23.79 40.38
CA VAL A 743 16.44 -22.40 39.88
C VAL A 743 15.08 -22.05 39.29
N THR A 744 14.47 -20.97 39.79
CA THR A 744 13.10 -20.59 39.40
C THR A 744 13.01 -19.21 38.78
N SER A 745 13.91 -18.28 39.14
CA SER A 745 13.97 -16.94 38.54
C SER A 745 15.15 -16.76 37.60
N GLN A 746 15.05 -15.81 36.67
CA GLN A 746 16.13 -15.48 35.74
C GLN A 746 17.39 -14.95 36.46
N ARG A 747 17.21 -14.20 37.55
CA ARG A 747 18.35 -13.69 38.33
C ARG A 747 19.11 -14.82 39.02
N GLU A 748 18.41 -15.78 39.63
CA GLU A 748 19.03 -16.97 40.22
C GLU A 748 19.76 -17.82 39.16
N ARG A 749 19.17 -17.96 37.98
CA ARG A 749 19.80 -18.63 36.83
C ARG A 749 21.11 -17.94 36.46
N SER A 750 21.11 -16.62 36.34
CA SER A 750 22.32 -15.84 36.05
C SER A 750 23.38 -16.02 37.13
N ASP A 751 23.03 -15.86 38.41
CA ASP A 751 23.99 -15.87 39.52
C ASP A 751 24.59 -17.27 39.74
N ARG A 752 23.77 -18.32 39.75
CA ARG A 752 24.19 -19.69 40.11
C ARG A 752 24.91 -20.44 39.00
N SER A 753 24.70 -20.05 37.74
CA SER A 753 25.40 -20.65 36.59
C SER A 753 26.77 -20.03 36.31
N ARG A 754 27.03 -18.82 36.83
CA ARG A 754 28.19 -18.01 36.43
C ARG A 754 29.54 -18.69 36.69
N GLU A 755 29.68 -19.40 37.80
CA GLU A 755 30.90 -20.19 38.10
C GLU A 755 31.09 -21.34 37.10
N PHE A 756 30.01 -22.04 36.75
CA PHE A 756 30.06 -23.13 35.77
C PHE A 756 30.40 -22.62 34.37
N ASP A 757 29.88 -21.46 34.00
CA ASP A 757 30.05 -20.82 32.70
C ASP A 757 31.42 -20.17 32.52
N ALA A 758 32.08 -19.76 33.60
CA ALA A 758 33.41 -19.13 33.55
C ALA A 758 34.46 -20.00 32.81
N ARG A 759 34.24 -21.31 32.73
CA ARG A 759 35.07 -22.26 31.98
C ARG A 759 35.12 -21.99 30.48
N ILE A 760 34.14 -21.28 29.92
CA ILE A 760 34.12 -20.94 28.49
C ILE A 760 35.11 -19.82 28.14
N VAL A 761 35.40 -18.92 29.08
CA VAL A 761 36.21 -17.70 28.85
C VAL A 761 37.54 -17.99 28.15
N PRO A 762 38.38 -18.95 28.59
CA PRO A 762 39.64 -19.26 27.90
C PRO A 762 39.46 -19.92 26.52
N LEU A 763 38.24 -20.34 26.17
CA LEU A 763 37.89 -20.96 24.89
C LEU A 763 37.26 -19.96 23.92
N LEU A 764 37.07 -18.71 24.34
CA LEU A 764 36.63 -17.62 23.48
C LEU A 764 37.86 -16.87 22.96
N GLY A 765 37.94 -16.74 21.64
CA GLY A 765 38.96 -15.93 20.98
C GLY A 765 38.77 -14.44 21.26
N THR A 766 39.85 -13.68 21.09
CA THR A 766 39.79 -12.21 21.04
C THR A 766 39.00 -11.74 19.83
N ASP A 767 38.54 -10.49 19.81
CA ASP A 767 37.72 -9.92 18.72
C ASP A 767 38.35 -10.05 17.32
N ASP A 768 39.66 -10.26 17.26
CA ASP A 768 40.46 -10.44 16.04
C ASP A 768 40.52 -11.88 15.50
N ALA A 769 39.96 -12.85 16.22
CA ALA A 769 40.00 -14.25 15.79
C ALA A 769 39.02 -14.53 14.65
N ALA A 770 39.45 -15.34 13.66
CA ALA A 770 38.55 -15.83 12.63
C ALA A 770 37.39 -16.62 13.25
N LEU A 771 36.17 -16.13 13.06
CA LEU A 771 34.98 -16.73 13.64
C LEU A 771 34.69 -18.11 13.00
N PRO A 772 34.25 -19.10 13.80
CA PRO A 772 33.93 -20.42 13.29
C PRO A 772 32.75 -20.35 12.31
N ARG A 773 32.81 -21.16 11.24
CA ARG A 773 31.71 -21.31 10.29
C ARG A 773 30.48 -21.89 10.97
N ILE A 774 29.32 -21.32 10.70
CA ILE A 774 28.01 -21.84 11.12
C ILE A 774 27.39 -22.66 9.97
N ASN A 775 26.95 -23.87 10.28
CA ASN A 775 26.21 -24.76 9.41
C ASN A 775 24.76 -24.85 9.90
N CYS A 776 23.82 -24.69 8.98
CA CYS A 776 22.39 -24.87 9.21
C CYS A 776 21.83 -25.86 8.17
N PHE A 777 20.76 -26.57 8.51
CA PHE A 777 19.97 -27.34 7.55
C PHE A 777 18.57 -26.71 7.41
N TYR A 778 18.12 -26.52 6.18
CA TYR A 778 16.76 -26.04 5.90
C TYR A 778 16.25 -26.63 4.59
N GLU A 779 15.05 -27.19 4.61
CA GLU A 779 14.40 -27.71 3.40
C GLU A 779 13.10 -26.97 3.11
N ALA A 780 13.04 -26.35 1.92
CA ALA A 780 11.87 -25.61 1.47
C ALA A 780 10.78 -26.58 0.94
N MET A 781 9.92 -27.02 1.85
CA MET A 781 8.83 -27.96 1.56
C MET A 781 7.68 -27.35 0.73
N SER A 782 7.61 -26.02 0.59
CA SER A 782 6.60 -25.29 -0.21
C SER A 782 7.22 -24.14 -1.02
N GLU A 783 6.69 -23.86 -2.21
CA GLU A 783 7.04 -22.70 -3.05
C GLU A 783 6.52 -21.36 -2.49
N THR A 784 5.59 -21.41 -1.53
CA THR A 784 4.93 -20.22 -0.94
C THR A 784 5.42 -19.91 0.48
N ALA A 785 6.45 -20.60 0.97
CA ALA A 785 6.96 -20.40 2.32
C ALA A 785 7.68 -19.04 2.43
N GLU A 786 7.28 -18.20 3.39
CA GLU A 786 7.82 -16.85 3.53
C GLU A 786 9.20 -16.78 4.24
N HIS A 787 9.79 -17.93 4.60
CA HIS A 787 11.14 -18.11 5.17
C HIS A 787 11.60 -17.13 6.27
N ARG A 788 10.68 -16.41 6.93
CA ARG A 788 11.01 -15.24 7.79
C ARG A 788 11.99 -15.57 8.92
N THR A 789 11.74 -16.65 9.66
CA THR A 789 12.62 -17.08 10.76
C THR A 789 14.01 -17.51 10.27
N LEU A 790 14.07 -18.23 9.14
CA LEU A 790 15.34 -18.60 8.50
C LEU A 790 16.14 -17.35 8.13
N ILE A 791 15.50 -16.40 7.44
CA ILE A 791 16.12 -15.14 7.01
C ILE A 791 16.66 -14.40 8.21
N ALA A 792 15.86 -14.24 9.27
CA ALA A 792 16.27 -13.56 10.49
C ALA A 792 17.47 -14.24 11.16
N ALA A 793 17.43 -15.56 11.31
CA ALA A 793 18.52 -16.35 11.90
C ALA A 793 19.83 -16.17 11.11
N VAL A 794 19.84 -16.47 9.81
CA VAL A 794 21.08 -16.40 9.02
C VAL A 794 21.57 -14.97 8.82
N THR A 795 20.68 -13.99 8.75
CA THR A 795 21.06 -12.56 8.68
C THR A 795 21.71 -12.12 9.99
N SER A 796 21.18 -12.52 11.15
CA SER A 796 21.78 -12.21 12.45
C SER A 796 23.16 -12.85 12.60
N MET A 797 23.34 -14.09 12.13
CA MET A 797 24.63 -14.78 12.13
C MET A 797 25.67 -14.08 11.24
N ARG A 798 25.24 -13.61 10.05
CA ARG A 798 26.09 -12.82 9.14
C ARG A 798 26.42 -11.44 9.70
N ALA A 799 25.46 -10.78 10.33
CA ALA A 799 25.65 -9.47 10.96
C ALA A 799 26.67 -9.54 12.12
N ALA A 800 26.66 -10.65 12.86
CA ALA A 800 27.67 -10.97 13.87
C ALA A 800 29.01 -11.46 13.28
N GLY A 801 29.20 -11.41 11.97
CA GLY A 801 30.49 -11.64 11.30
C GLY A 801 30.83 -13.09 10.95
N HIS A 802 29.97 -14.06 11.28
CA HIS A 802 30.28 -15.47 11.01
C HIS A 802 30.16 -15.82 9.50
N PRO A 803 31.00 -16.73 8.98
CA PRO A 803 30.71 -17.43 7.74
C PRO A 803 29.51 -18.37 7.96
N VAL A 804 28.47 -18.26 7.13
CA VAL A 804 27.24 -19.07 7.28
C VAL A 804 27.03 -19.94 6.06
N ARG A 805 26.72 -21.22 6.28
CA ARG A 805 26.36 -22.18 5.24
C ARG A 805 25.01 -22.84 5.55
N VAL A 806 24.09 -22.81 4.59
CA VAL A 806 22.80 -23.50 4.65
C VAL A 806 22.81 -24.69 3.69
N TRP A 807 22.49 -25.87 4.22
CA TRP A 807 22.37 -27.12 3.48
C TRP A 807 20.90 -27.42 3.18
N SER A 808 20.61 -27.75 1.91
CA SER A 808 19.25 -28.06 1.45
C SER A 808 19.28 -29.08 0.29
N TYR A 809 18.27 -29.93 0.19
CA TYR A 809 17.98 -30.75 -1.00
C TYR A 809 17.31 -29.96 -2.13
N THR A 810 16.89 -28.72 -1.88
CA THR A 810 16.34 -27.77 -2.85
C THR A 810 17.10 -26.43 -2.84
N PRO A 811 18.44 -26.42 -3.03
CA PRO A 811 19.27 -25.22 -2.84
C PRO A 811 18.88 -24.05 -3.74
N LYS A 812 18.32 -24.32 -4.94
CA LYS A 812 17.80 -23.28 -5.85
C LYS A 812 16.70 -22.43 -5.23
N LYS A 813 15.88 -22.99 -4.34
CA LYS A 813 14.80 -22.26 -3.66
C LYS A 813 15.34 -21.26 -2.64
N LEU A 814 16.58 -21.44 -2.19
CA LEU A 814 17.23 -20.61 -1.19
C LEU A 814 18.27 -19.67 -1.79
N GLU A 815 18.31 -19.52 -3.12
CA GLU A 815 19.31 -18.70 -3.83
C GLU A 815 19.31 -17.23 -3.37
N PHE A 816 18.15 -16.72 -2.93
CA PHE A 816 18.03 -15.37 -2.36
C PHE A 816 18.92 -15.14 -1.12
N LEU A 817 19.32 -16.21 -0.40
CA LEU A 817 20.24 -16.10 0.73
C LEU A 817 21.69 -15.79 0.30
N VAL A 818 22.04 -16.09 -0.95
CA VAL A 818 23.38 -15.78 -1.49
C VAL A 818 23.61 -14.27 -1.55
N GLU A 819 22.57 -13.48 -1.84
CA GLU A 819 22.64 -12.02 -1.89
C GLU A 819 23.01 -11.38 -0.54
N VAL A 820 22.69 -12.05 0.58
CA VAL A 820 23.05 -11.61 1.94
C VAL A 820 24.34 -12.28 2.47
N GLY A 821 25.11 -12.90 1.57
CA GLY A 821 26.43 -13.47 1.88
C GLY A 821 26.38 -14.83 2.58
N VAL A 822 25.27 -15.57 2.49
CA VAL A 822 25.14 -16.93 3.00
C VAL A 822 25.48 -17.94 1.89
N GLU A 823 26.30 -18.93 2.20
CA GLU A 823 26.62 -20.00 1.26
C GLU A 823 25.50 -21.06 1.26
N VAL A 824 24.88 -21.35 0.12
CA VAL A 824 23.86 -22.40 0.01
C VAL A 824 24.45 -23.60 -0.73
N ARG A 825 24.33 -24.81 -0.15
CA ARG A 825 24.85 -26.07 -0.72
C ARG A 825 23.83 -27.20 -0.72
N SER A 826 24.08 -28.19 -1.57
CA SER A 826 23.27 -29.41 -1.64
C SER A 826 23.50 -30.27 -0.40
N ALA A 827 22.44 -30.59 0.34
CA ALA A 827 22.51 -31.52 1.46
C ALA A 827 22.87 -32.96 1.01
N GLU A 828 22.71 -33.28 -0.28
CA GLU A 828 23.15 -34.56 -0.87
C GLU A 828 24.65 -34.79 -0.76
N ASP A 829 25.43 -33.72 -0.67
CA ASP A 829 26.89 -33.79 -0.57
C ASP A 829 27.33 -34.40 0.77
N VAL A 830 26.48 -34.33 1.80
CA VAL A 830 26.75 -34.82 3.17
C VAL A 830 25.95 -36.09 3.45
N VAL A 831 24.65 -36.09 3.15
CA VAL A 831 23.76 -37.22 3.37
C VAL A 831 22.99 -37.54 2.08
N PRO A 832 23.00 -38.79 1.56
CA PRO A 832 22.32 -39.12 0.32
C PRO A 832 20.80 -38.85 0.34
N ARG A 833 20.24 -38.32 -0.75
CA ARG A 833 18.80 -38.04 -0.90
C ARG A 833 17.92 -39.24 -0.55
N ALA A 834 18.32 -40.45 -0.94
CA ALA A 834 17.56 -41.66 -0.66
C ALA A 834 17.40 -41.94 0.85
N LEU A 835 18.37 -41.53 1.68
CA LEU A 835 18.28 -41.65 3.13
C LEU A 835 17.38 -40.56 3.71
N PHE A 836 17.48 -39.33 3.21
CA PHE A 836 16.55 -38.24 3.53
C PHE A 836 15.10 -38.62 3.24
N GLU A 837 14.80 -39.06 2.03
CA GLU A 837 13.46 -39.48 1.61
C GLU A 837 12.93 -40.62 2.48
N ARG A 838 13.78 -41.58 2.85
CA ARG A 838 13.39 -42.70 3.71
C ARG A 838 13.07 -42.26 5.14
N ILE A 839 13.88 -41.36 5.71
CA ILE A 839 13.68 -40.86 7.07
C ILE A 839 12.41 -39.98 7.10
N VAL A 840 12.24 -39.07 6.14
CA VAL A 840 11.07 -38.18 6.07
C VAL A 840 9.79 -38.93 5.70
N ALA A 841 9.84 -39.97 4.87
CA ALA A 841 8.65 -40.80 4.60
C ALA A 841 8.21 -41.62 5.83
N GLY A 842 9.14 -41.94 6.73
CA GLY A 842 8.89 -42.72 7.94
C GLY A 842 8.70 -41.90 9.22
N SER A 843 8.88 -40.57 9.18
CA SER A 843 8.90 -39.69 10.36
C SER A 843 8.74 -38.20 9.99
N GLU A 844 8.98 -37.27 10.92
CA GLU A 844 9.04 -35.83 10.63
C GLU A 844 10.44 -35.36 10.21
N ILE A 845 10.53 -34.27 9.45
CA ILE A 845 11.82 -33.70 9.01
C ILE A 845 12.77 -33.33 10.15
N ARG A 846 12.25 -33.04 11.35
CA ARG A 846 13.09 -32.76 12.53
C ARG A 846 14.02 -33.92 12.89
N TYR A 847 13.58 -35.17 12.71
CA TYR A 847 14.40 -36.35 12.97
C TYR A 847 15.56 -36.46 11.97
N PHE A 848 15.32 -36.03 10.72
CA PHE A 848 16.40 -35.92 9.75
C PHE A 848 17.39 -34.82 10.13
N SER A 849 16.93 -33.67 10.62
CA SER A 849 17.81 -32.58 11.09
C SER A 849 18.75 -33.04 12.21
N ASP A 850 18.25 -33.85 13.15
CA ASP A 850 19.05 -34.47 14.22
C ASP A 850 20.12 -35.44 13.68
N VAL A 851 19.79 -36.23 12.66
CA VAL A 851 20.77 -37.11 11.99
C VAL A 851 21.80 -36.28 11.20
N PHE A 852 21.33 -35.26 10.49
CA PHE A 852 22.16 -34.43 9.61
C PHE A 852 23.17 -33.59 10.39
N ARG A 853 22.81 -33.05 11.57
CA ARG A 853 23.75 -32.26 12.40
C ARG A 853 24.99 -33.03 12.81
N TYR A 854 24.86 -34.33 13.11
CA TYR A 854 26.03 -35.17 13.43
C TYR A 854 26.89 -35.42 12.19
N ALA A 855 26.27 -35.71 11.05
CA ALA A 855 26.98 -35.96 9.80
C ALA A 855 27.76 -34.72 9.32
N VAL A 856 27.11 -33.55 9.29
CA VAL A 856 27.74 -32.31 8.80
C VAL A 856 28.87 -31.83 9.72
N LEU A 857 28.72 -32.00 11.05
CA LEU A 857 29.78 -31.68 12.00
C LEU A 857 30.94 -32.66 11.93
N TYR A 858 30.67 -33.95 11.67
CA TYR A 858 31.73 -34.92 11.42
C TYR A 858 32.51 -34.58 10.15
N GLU A 859 31.87 -34.21 9.06
CA GLU A 859 32.56 -33.96 7.79
C GLU A 859 33.22 -32.58 7.71
N HIS A 860 32.54 -31.53 8.16
CA HIS A 860 32.97 -30.14 7.96
C HIS A 860 33.41 -29.43 9.24
N GLY A 861 33.02 -29.94 10.42
CA GLY A 861 33.22 -29.26 11.70
C GLY A 861 32.59 -27.87 11.76
N GLY A 862 33.04 -27.06 12.71
CA GLY A 862 32.52 -25.72 12.97
C GLY A 862 31.30 -25.76 13.89
N LEU A 863 30.45 -24.73 13.79
CA LEU A 863 29.21 -24.63 14.52
C LEU A 863 28.06 -25.26 13.74
N TRP A 864 27.19 -25.98 14.43
CA TRP A 864 25.82 -26.23 14.04
C TRP A 864 24.94 -25.22 14.76
N MET A 865 23.99 -24.61 14.06
CA MET A 865 22.93 -23.81 14.67
C MET A 865 21.59 -24.11 14.00
N ASP A 866 20.56 -24.32 14.81
CA ASP A 866 19.18 -24.44 14.31
C ASP A 866 18.72 -23.13 13.65
N THR A 867 17.82 -23.23 12.67
CA THR A 867 17.39 -22.10 11.81
C THR A 867 16.43 -21.12 12.49
N ASP A 868 16.26 -21.25 13.79
CA ASP A 868 15.49 -20.40 14.69
C ASP A 868 16.35 -19.92 15.88
N VAL A 869 17.67 -19.92 15.73
CA VAL A 869 18.61 -19.27 16.64
C VAL A 869 18.98 -17.89 16.11
N ILE A 870 18.68 -16.84 16.86
CA ILE A 870 19.07 -15.45 16.54
C ILE A 870 20.37 -15.13 17.26
N LEU A 871 21.42 -14.78 16.51
CA LEU A 871 22.70 -14.40 17.07
C LEU A 871 22.71 -12.91 17.42
N LEU A 872 23.01 -12.58 18.68
CA LEU A 872 23.04 -11.19 19.16
C LEU A 872 24.43 -10.56 19.02
N ARG A 873 25.49 -11.38 18.99
CA ARG A 873 26.89 -10.95 18.86
C ARG A 873 27.79 -12.12 18.42
N PRO A 874 29.03 -11.85 17.97
CA PRO A 874 29.96 -12.90 17.58
C PRO A 874 30.18 -13.93 18.69
N PHE A 875 30.25 -15.22 18.33
CA PHE A 875 30.60 -16.30 19.24
C PHE A 875 31.96 -16.91 18.83
N PRO A 876 33.09 -16.32 19.28
CA PRO A 876 34.44 -16.67 18.82
C PRO A 876 34.96 -17.96 19.47
N PHE A 877 34.19 -19.04 19.47
CA PHE A 877 34.58 -20.28 20.15
C PHE A 877 35.74 -21.00 19.43
N GLN A 878 36.75 -21.43 20.21
CA GLN A 878 37.98 -22.08 19.74
C GLN A 878 38.28 -23.44 20.42
N GLY A 879 37.35 -23.97 21.22
CA GLY A 879 37.50 -25.27 21.87
C GLY A 879 37.38 -26.47 20.92
N ASP A 880 37.38 -27.69 21.47
CA ASP A 880 37.23 -28.93 20.67
C ASP A 880 35.76 -29.29 20.42
N HIS A 881 34.91 -29.12 21.43
CA HIS A 881 33.46 -29.30 21.35
C HIS A 881 32.72 -28.25 22.17
N PHE A 882 31.50 -27.93 21.77
CA PHE A 882 30.58 -27.12 22.55
C PHE A 882 29.22 -27.78 22.52
N LEU A 883 28.64 -28.06 23.69
CA LEU A 883 27.30 -28.63 23.83
C LEU A 883 26.50 -27.75 24.80
N ASN A 884 25.43 -27.13 24.28
CA ASN A 884 24.62 -26.20 25.07
C ASN A 884 23.54 -26.91 25.89
N LEU A 885 23.50 -26.63 27.19
CA LEU A 885 22.46 -27.12 28.10
C LEU A 885 21.13 -26.39 27.93
N GLN A 886 20.07 -26.98 28.49
CA GLN A 886 18.78 -26.32 28.75
C GLN A 886 18.46 -26.32 30.25
N TRP A 887 17.60 -25.41 30.71
CA TRP A 887 17.34 -25.24 32.14
C TRP A 887 16.56 -26.40 32.76
N ARG A 888 15.58 -26.93 32.04
CA ARG A 888 14.73 -28.03 32.52
C ARG A 888 14.87 -29.24 31.62
N GLY A 889 15.04 -30.42 32.23
CA GLY A 889 14.88 -31.68 31.51
C GLY A 889 13.49 -31.71 30.87
N SER A 890 13.41 -31.96 29.57
CA SER A 890 12.10 -32.12 28.92
C SER A 890 11.31 -33.27 29.56
N HIS A 891 10.08 -33.50 29.10
CA HIS A 891 9.21 -34.62 29.49
C HIS A 891 9.84 -36.03 29.42
N LYS A 892 11.09 -36.17 28.95
CA LYS A 892 11.86 -37.43 28.85
C LYS A 892 13.28 -37.40 29.46
N GLY A 893 13.65 -36.39 30.26
CA GLY A 893 14.94 -36.38 31.00
C GLY A 893 16.19 -36.21 30.13
N HIS A 894 16.22 -35.21 29.24
CA HIS A 894 17.45 -34.83 28.51
C HIS A 894 17.87 -33.41 28.84
N PHE A 895 19.18 -33.16 28.94
CA PHE A 895 19.73 -31.88 29.41
C PHE A 895 20.50 -31.11 28.34
N ILE A 896 20.92 -31.77 27.25
CA ILE A 896 21.56 -31.12 26.11
C ILE A 896 20.52 -30.92 25.00
N CYS A 897 20.37 -29.69 24.51
CA CYS A 897 19.35 -29.34 23.52
C CYS A 897 19.75 -29.67 22.08
N GLY A 898 21.04 -29.63 21.73
CA GLY A 898 21.52 -29.86 20.36
C GLY A 898 21.23 -28.72 19.37
N ASN A 899 20.66 -27.61 19.82
CA ASN A 899 20.34 -26.45 18.98
C ASN A 899 21.57 -25.65 18.55
N VAL A 900 22.60 -25.60 19.41
CA VAL A 900 23.91 -25.04 19.10
C VAL A 900 24.99 -26.02 19.54
N MET A 901 25.80 -26.47 18.58
CA MET A 901 26.90 -27.41 18.83
C MET A 901 28.16 -26.98 18.10
N TYR A 902 29.32 -27.21 18.68
CA TYR A 902 30.60 -27.13 17.98
C TYR A 902 31.29 -28.49 17.98
N ALA A 903 31.95 -28.83 16.88
CA ALA A 903 32.92 -29.91 16.85
C ALA A 903 34.03 -29.63 15.82
N LYS A 904 35.24 -30.11 16.10
CA LYS A 904 36.26 -30.26 15.05
C LYS A 904 35.86 -31.34 14.04
N PRO A 905 36.22 -31.18 12.75
CA PRO A 905 35.95 -32.21 11.75
C PRO A 905 36.62 -33.53 12.15
N TYR A 906 36.00 -34.64 11.75
CA TYR A 906 36.39 -36.02 12.04
C TYR A 906 36.34 -36.42 13.52
N SER A 907 35.55 -35.70 14.32
CA SER A 907 35.27 -36.06 15.73
C SER A 907 34.74 -37.49 15.86
N LYS A 908 35.44 -38.33 16.66
CA LYS A 908 35.00 -39.70 16.98
C LYS A 908 33.59 -39.74 17.58
N HIS A 909 33.24 -38.71 18.35
CA HIS A 909 31.93 -38.61 18.99
C HIS A 909 30.82 -38.27 18.00
N MET A 910 31.07 -37.35 17.05
CA MET A 910 30.07 -37.02 16.02
C MET A 910 29.81 -38.21 15.10
N ARG A 911 30.87 -38.98 14.78
CA ARG A 911 30.73 -40.26 14.05
C ARG A 911 29.87 -41.27 14.81
N ALA A 912 30.18 -41.51 16.08
CA ALA A 912 29.44 -42.46 16.90
C ALA A 912 27.96 -42.05 17.06
N LEU A 913 27.68 -40.76 17.27
CA LEU A 913 26.32 -40.23 17.34
C LEU A 913 25.58 -40.39 16.00
N TYR A 914 26.24 -40.15 14.88
CA TYR A 914 25.66 -40.38 13.55
C TYR A 914 25.29 -41.85 13.33
N GLU A 915 26.22 -42.78 13.59
CA GLU A 915 25.97 -44.23 13.47
C GLU A 915 24.82 -44.68 14.39
N LEU A 916 24.86 -44.30 15.67
CA LEU A 916 23.81 -44.62 16.64
C LEU A 916 22.44 -44.03 16.26
N SER A 917 22.41 -42.83 15.68
CA SER A 917 21.16 -42.19 15.25
C SER A 917 20.46 -42.99 14.14
N LEU A 918 21.23 -43.53 13.19
CA LEU A 918 20.69 -44.36 12.10
C LEU A 918 20.21 -45.72 12.61
N ASP A 919 21.01 -46.37 13.47
CA ASP A 919 20.65 -47.65 14.07
C ASP A 919 19.34 -47.55 14.87
N ARG A 920 19.23 -46.53 15.73
CA ARG A 920 18.02 -46.28 16.54
C ARG A 920 16.79 -45.95 15.67
N PHE A 921 16.98 -45.17 14.60
CA PHE A 921 15.89 -44.86 13.68
C PHE A 921 15.34 -46.11 12.98
N HIS A 922 16.22 -47.03 12.57
CA HIS A 922 15.83 -48.24 11.84
C HIS A 922 15.38 -49.41 12.72
N ALA A 923 15.73 -49.44 14.02
CA ALA A 923 15.39 -50.53 14.95
C ALA A 923 13.90 -50.62 15.36
N GLY A 924 13.04 -49.73 14.86
CA GLY A 924 11.58 -49.77 15.10
C GLY A 924 11.12 -49.28 16.48
N GLN A 925 12.03 -49.06 17.44
CA GLN A 925 11.75 -48.55 18.78
C GLN A 925 11.94 -47.03 18.95
N GLY A 926 12.64 -46.35 18.04
CA GLY A 926 12.98 -44.93 18.14
C GLY A 926 12.13 -44.02 17.24
N LYS A 927 10.85 -43.83 17.55
CA LYS A 927 9.96 -42.90 16.83
C LYS A 927 9.44 -41.76 17.71
N ASP A 928 10.01 -41.65 18.89
CA ASP A 928 9.59 -40.77 19.95
C ASP A 928 10.51 -39.54 19.99
N PHE A 929 9.96 -38.38 20.38
CA PHE A 929 10.72 -37.12 20.34
C PHE A 929 12.04 -37.21 21.12
N GLY A 930 13.15 -36.87 20.45
CA GLY A 930 14.50 -36.82 21.02
C GLY A 930 15.34 -38.10 20.90
N ASP A 931 14.75 -39.24 20.52
CA ASP A 931 15.40 -40.56 20.56
C ASP A 931 16.65 -40.70 19.67
N VAL A 932 16.73 -39.89 18.62
CA VAL A 932 17.87 -39.80 17.69
C VAL A 932 18.57 -38.43 17.74
N GLY A 933 18.18 -37.57 18.68
CA GLY A 933 18.65 -36.20 18.81
C GLY A 933 18.99 -35.84 20.26
N PRO A 934 18.33 -34.85 20.90
CA PRO A 934 18.65 -34.38 22.26
C PRO A 934 18.78 -35.48 23.34
N LYS A 935 17.91 -36.50 23.29
CA LYS A 935 17.95 -37.61 24.24
C LYS A 935 19.12 -38.53 23.95
N LEU A 936 19.33 -38.94 22.70
CA LEU A 936 20.52 -39.72 22.30
C LEU A 936 21.82 -38.99 22.69
N LEU A 937 21.89 -37.69 22.46
CA LEU A 937 23.04 -36.88 22.81
C LEU A 937 23.29 -36.85 24.32
N SER A 938 22.24 -36.67 25.12
CA SER A 938 22.33 -36.67 26.58
C SER A 938 22.70 -38.06 27.13
N ASP A 939 22.08 -39.13 26.60
CA ASP A 939 22.39 -40.52 26.96
C ASP A 939 23.86 -40.85 26.61
N TYR A 940 24.34 -40.42 25.44
CA TYR A 940 25.72 -40.65 25.01
C TYR A 940 26.73 -39.93 25.89
N VAL A 941 26.51 -38.65 26.23
CA VAL A 941 27.38 -37.91 27.15
C VAL A 941 27.33 -38.50 28.58
N GLY A 942 26.16 -39.03 28.98
CA GLY A 942 25.98 -39.77 30.23
C GLY A 942 26.67 -41.14 30.25
N SER A 943 26.91 -41.76 29.09
CA SER A 943 27.63 -43.04 28.98
C SER A 943 29.14 -42.90 29.21
N ASP A 944 29.83 -44.03 29.38
CA ASP A 944 31.29 -44.04 29.50
C ASP A 944 31.97 -43.66 28.17
N GLU A 945 31.34 -44.00 27.03
CA GLU A 945 31.82 -43.69 25.69
C GLU A 945 31.82 -42.18 25.37
N GLY A 946 30.90 -41.43 25.97
CA GLY A 946 30.81 -39.97 25.83
C GLY A 946 31.40 -39.18 27.01
N ALA A 947 32.05 -39.84 27.97
CA ALA A 947 32.53 -39.19 29.20
C ALA A 947 33.47 -38.01 28.93
N GLU A 948 34.28 -38.07 27.86
CA GLU A 948 35.17 -36.98 27.43
C GLU A 948 34.42 -35.69 27.05
N LEU A 949 33.16 -35.78 26.61
CA LEU A 949 32.36 -34.61 26.24
C LEU A 949 31.80 -33.86 27.46
N ARG A 950 31.79 -34.46 28.65
CA ARG A 950 31.19 -33.84 29.85
C ARG A 950 31.86 -32.51 30.22
N SER A 951 33.17 -32.37 29.99
CA SER A 951 33.88 -31.10 30.22
C SER A 951 33.56 -30.03 29.17
N GLN A 952 32.99 -30.42 28.03
CA GLN A 952 32.63 -29.58 26.89
C GLN A 952 31.14 -29.20 26.88
N VAL A 953 30.44 -29.47 27.99
CA VAL A 953 29.06 -29.06 28.24
C VAL A 953 29.05 -27.69 28.93
N PHE A 954 28.24 -26.77 28.41
CA PHE A 954 28.18 -25.37 28.84
C PHE A 954 26.74 -24.95 29.20
N GLY A 955 26.62 -23.93 30.06
CA GLY A 955 25.35 -23.59 30.68
C GLY A 955 24.33 -23.00 29.71
N PRO A 956 23.04 -23.03 30.06
CA PRO A 956 21.99 -22.59 29.12
C PRO A 956 22.05 -21.09 28.78
N MET A 957 22.71 -20.26 29.59
CA MET A 957 22.77 -18.81 29.41
C MET A 957 23.28 -18.34 28.04
N PHE A 958 24.09 -19.14 27.34
CA PHE A 958 24.71 -18.72 26.08
C PHE A 958 23.72 -18.58 24.91
N PHE A 959 22.79 -19.54 24.76
CA PHE A 959 21.79 -19.55 23.68
C PHE A 959 20.36 -19.92 24.12
N ASN A 960 20.20 -20.42 25.34
CA ASN A 960 18.93 -20.90 25.92
C ASN A 960 18.61 -20.10 27.20
N SER A 961 18.86 -18.79 27.20
CA SER A 961 18.62 -17.92 28.36
C SER A 961 17.12 -17.86 28.72
N ILE A 962 16.24 -17.89 27.71
CA ILE A 962 14.81 -18.10 27.85
C ILE A 962 14.54 -19.60 27.70
N ASP A 963 13.93 -20.21 28.73
CA ASP A 963 13.63 -21.64 28.75
C ASP A 963 12.47 -21.98 27.81
N TRP A 964 12.44 -23.21 27.28
CA TRP A 964 11.38 -23.66 26.37
C TRP A 964 9.99 -23.73 27.03
N MET A 965 9.89 -23.67 28.36
CA MET A 965 8.64 -23.54 29.12
C MET A 965 8.18 -22.08 29.30
N GLU A 966 8.99 -21.12 28.87
CA GLU A 966 8.79 -19.67 29.06
C GLU A 966 8.66 -18.97 27.71
N LEU A 967 8.06 -19.64 26.72
CA LEU A 967 7.91 -19.09 25.36
C LEU A 967 7.04 -17.83 25.33
N ASP A 968 6.18 -17.62 26.33
CA ASP A 968 5.40 -16.40 26.52
C ASP A 968 6.28 -15.16 26.70
N ARG A 969 7.54 -15.33 27.12
CA ARG A 969 8.51 -14.23 27.22
C ARG A 969 8.81 -13.62 25.86
N PHE A 970 8.78 -14.40 24.77
CA PHE A 970 8.99 -13.88 23.43
C PHE A 970 7.84 -12.99 22.94
N GLU A 971 6.66 -13.07 23.57
CA GLU A 971 5.50 -12.21 23.31
C GLU A 971 5.58 -10.87 24.08
N LYS A 972 6.52 -10.72 25.02
CA LYS A 972 6.71 -9.48 25.79
C LYS A 972 7.53 -8.44 25.03
N PRO A 973 7.30 -7.14 25.26
CA PRO A 973 8.17 -6.09 24.76
C PRO A 973 9.61 -6.27 25.28
N ILE A 974 10.61 -5.95 24.44
CA ILE A 974 12.04 -6.05 24.78
C ILE A 974 12.42 -5.31 26.09
N ALA A 975 11.70 -4.23 26.41
CA ALA A 975 11.92 -3.45 27.63
C ALA A 975 11.65 -4.24 28.92
N GLU A 976 10.73 -5.21 28.89
CA GLU A 976 10.37 -6.06 30.03
C GLU A 976 11.31 -7.26 30.21
N LEU A 977 12.20 -7.50 29.24
CA LEU A 977 13.06 -8.68 29.20
C LEU A 977 14.52 -8.36 29.55
N ALA A 978 14.77 -7.20 30.16
CA ALA A 978 16.10 -6.76 30.57
C ALA A 978 16.85 -7.85 31.37
N ASP A 979 16.19 -8.50 32.34
CA ASP A 979 16.79 -9.55 33.17
C ASP A 979 17.21 -10.80 32.38
N HIS A 980 16.59 -11.06 31.23
CA HIS A 980 16.88 -12.22 30.39
C HIS A 980 17.98 -11.94 29.35
N LEU A 981 18.11 -10.68 28.92
CA LEU A 981 18.87 -10.31 27.73
C LEU A 981 20.10 -9.43 28.02
N ASN A 982 20.14 -8.76 29.18
CA ASN A 982 21.25 -7.88 29.59
C ASN A 982 22.31 -8.62 30.43
N ASP A 983 22.54 -9.91 30.17
CA ASP A 983 23.69 -10.64 30.72
C ASP A 983 24.78 -10.77 29.65
N ASP A 984 26.01 -10.48 30.03
CA ASP A 984 27.20 -10.47 29.20
C ASP A 984 27.62 -11.85 28.68
N ARG A 985 26.92 -12.93 29.04
CA ARG A 985 27.12 -14.29 28.49
C ARG A 985 26.13 -14.63 27.37
N VAL A 986 25.04 -13.88 27.19
CA VAL A 986 24.05 -14.21 26.15
C VAL A 986 24.61 -13.88 24.77
N PHE A 987 24.93 -14.91 23.99
CA PHE A 987 25.44 -14.77 22.62
C PHE A 987 24.33 -14.82 21.58
N GLY A 988 23.31 -15.64 21.82
CA GLY A 988 22.14 -15.74 20.95
C GLY A 988 20.90 -16.17 21.72
N LEU A 989 19.79 -16.26 21.00
CA LEU A 989 18.49 -16.68 21.53
C LEU A 989 17.94 -17.79 20.65
N HIS A 990 17.66 -18.94 21.25
CA HIS A 990 16.89 -20.00 20.63
C HIS A 990 15.40 -19.67 20.75
N LEU A 991 14.72 -19.51 19.62
CA LEU A 991 13.32 -19.11 19.60
C LEU A 991 12.37 -20.28 19.87
N TRP A 992 12.87 -21.53 19.82
CA TRP A 992 12.10 -22.78 19.98
C TRP A 992 10.88 -22.84 19.04
N THR A 993 10.93 -22.08 17.94
CA THR A 993 9.80 -21.68 17.08
C THR A 993 8.53 -21.28 17.83
N ALA A 994 8.62 -20.33 18.78
CA ALA A 994 7.51 -19.78 19.56
C ALA A 994 6.20 -19.68 18.75
N ARG A 995 5.19 -20.44 19.20
CA ARG A 995 3.84 -20.53 18.65
C ARG A 995 3.10 -19.22 18.91
N ASN A 996 2.32 -18.76 17.92
CA ASN A 996 1.48 -17.54 17.89
C ASN A 996 2.17 -16.35 17.20
N ALA A 997 1.62 -15.96 16.04
CA ALA A 997 1.83 -14.63 15.47
C ALA A 997 1.33 -13.61 16.49
N PRO A 998 2.18 -12.76 17.07
CA PRO A 998 1.73 -11.90 18.13
C PRO A 998 1.07 -10.65 17.53
N ARG A 999 -0.12 -10.33 18.04
CA ARG A 999 -0.76 -9.04 17.78
C ARG A 999 -0.02 -7.97 18.59
N PRO A 1000 0.38 -6.84 17.99
CA PRO A 1000 0.85 -5.70 18.76
C PRO A 1000 -0.33 -5.16 19.61
N ASP A 1001 -0.13 -5.06 20.92
CA ASP A 1001 -1.02 -4.34 21.82
C ASP A 1001 -0.47 -2.92 22.10
N GLU A 1002 -1.21 -2.12 22.86
CA GLU A 1002 -0.83 -0.73 23.20
C GLU A 1002 0.46 -0.62 24.04
N THR A 1003 1.09 -1.72 24.45
CA THR A 1003 2.25 -1.74 25.37
C THR A 1003 3.61 -1.88 24.69
N GLY A 1004 3.66 -2.22 23.38
CA GLY A 1004 4.88 -2.26 22.57
C GLY A 1004 5.00 -3.48 21.66
N THR A 1005 5.95 -3.46 20.71
CA THR A 1005 6.14 -4.58 19.78
C THR A 1005 6.77 -5.79 20.50
N PRO A 1006 6.18 -6.99 20.39
CA PRO A 1006 6.73 -8.24 20.94
C PRO A 1006 8.16 -8.51 20.47
N LEU A 1007 9.02 -9.05 21.37
CA LEU A 1007 10.41 -9.37 21.05
C LEU A 1007 10.53 -10.25 19.80
N ILE A 1008 9.70 -11.27 19.65
CA ILE A 1008 9.74 -12.18 18.49
C ILE A 1008 9.50 -11.45 17.16
N ALA A 1009 8.59 -10.48 17.14
CA ALA A 1009 8.30 -9.69 15.93
C ALA A 1009 9.48 -8.76 15.60
N GLN A 1010 10.13 -8.19 16.62
CA GLN A 1010 11.33 -7.38 16.45
C GLN A 1010 12.53 -8.18 15.96
N LEU A 1011 12.70 -9.43 16.43
CA LEU A 1011 13.81 -10.29 16.03
C LEU A 1011 13.62 -10.93 14.65
N ILE A 1012 12.39 -11.28 14.26
CA ILE A 1012 12.10 -11.87 12.94
C ILE A 1012 12.09 -10.82 11.82
N ASN A 1013 11.74 -9.56 12.14
CA ASN A 1013 11.81 -8.47 11.17
C ASN A 1013 12.45 -7.20 11.78
N PRO A 1014 13.78 -7.17 11.98
CA PRO A 1014 14.45 -6.07 12.68
C PRO A 1014 14.37 -4.71 11.96
N LEU A 1015 14.14 -4.71 10.65
CA LEU A 1015 14.03 -3.48 9.85
C LEU A 1015 12.69 -2.77 10.08
N GLU A 1016 11.58 -3.52 10.19
CA GLU A 1016 10.25 -2.96 10.46
C GLU A 1016 9.92 -2.89 11.96
N GLY A 1017 10.47 -3.81 12.76
CA GLY A 1017 10.16 -3.95 14.18
C GLY A 1017 10.86 -2.96 15.11
N PHE A 1018 11.97 -2.34 14.67
CA PHE A 1018 12.69 -1.32 15.44
C PHE A 1018 12.58 0.06 14.78
N PRO A 1019 12.17 1.11 15.51
CA PRO A 1019 11.97 2.45 14.96
C PRO A 1019 13.29 3.06 14.47
N SER A 1020 13.31 3.56 13.23
CA SER A 1020 14.51 4.21 12.63
C SER A 1020 15.07 5.31 13.53
N PHE A 1021 16.38 5.56 13.44
CA PHE A 1021 17.00 6.62 14.24
C PHE A 1021 16.34 7.99 14.01
N THR A 1022 15.99 8.28 12.76
CA THR A 1022 15.24 9.49 12.35
C THR A 1022 13.89 9.60 13.06
N ALA A 1023 13.11 8.53 13.11
CA ALA A 1023 11.81 8.53 13.78
C ALA A 1023 11.94 8.71 15.31
N LEU A 1024 12.97 8.11 15.92
CA LEU A 1024 13.24 8.31 17.35
C LEU A 1024 13.73 9.73 17.65
N ALA A 1025 14.60 10.28 16.80
CA ALA A 1025 15.06 11.66 16.91
C ALA A 1025 13.91 12.67 16.83
N ASP A 1026 12.94 12.42 15.95
CA ASP A 1026 11.72 13.22 15.86
C ASP A 1026 10.81 13.02 17.09
N ARG A 1027 10.64 11.78 17.55
CA ARG A 1027 9.81 11.44 18.73
C ARG A 1027 10.32 12.06 20.02
N PHE A 1028 11.63 11.97 20.27
CA PHE A 1028 12.29 12.55 21.45
C PHE A 1028 12.71 14.02 21.22
N ASN A 1029 12.33 14.59 20.07
CA ASN A 1029 12.49 15.99 19.73
C ASN A 1029 13.96 16.46 19.86
N THR A 1030 14.93 15.66 19.42
CA THR A 1030 16.37 15.99 19.48
C THR A 1030 16.81 16.81 18.25
N ASP A 1031 17.80 17.68 18.41
CA ASP A 1031 18.52 18.42 17.34
C ASP A 1031 19.22 17.55 16.29
N LYS A 1032 19.42 16.26 16.61
CA LYS A 1032 19.92 15.25 15.67
C LYS A 1032 19.04 15.09 14.39
N ASN A 1033 17.81 15.65 14.34
CA ASN A 1033 16.94 15.62 13.14
C ASN A 1033 16.16 16.93 12.83
N ARG A 1034 14.86 16.87 12.45
CA ARG A 1034 14.16 17.94 11.69
C ARG A 1034 13.40 18.97 12.54
N HIS A 1035 13.03 18.63 13.78
CA HIS A 1035 11.92 19.28 14.48
C HIS A 1035 12.31 20.33 15.53
N THR A 1036 13.53 20.36 16.05
CA THR A 1036 14.00 21.47 16.90
C THR A 1036 14.70 22.54 16.06
N GLY A 1037 14.70 23.78 16.55
CA GLY A 1037 15.06 25.01 15.82
C GLY A 1037 16.48 25.12 15.24
N ASN A 1038 17.26 24.03 15.17
CA ASN A 1038 18.52 23.91 14.45
C ASN A 1038 18.62 22.53 13.77
N ARG A 1039 18.86 22.50 12.45
CA ARG A 1039 18.50 21.40 11.54
C ARG A 1039 19.70 20.58 11.06
N HIS A 1040 20.41 19.88 11.96
CA HIS A 1040 21.67 19.24 11.60
C HIS A 1040 21.49 18.00 10.71
N PHE A 1041 20.44 17.20 10.97
CA PHE A 1041 20.09 16.03 10.16
C PHE A 1041 21.16 14.92 10.21
N TYR A 1042 21.90 14.81 11.32
CA TYR A 1042 22.89 13.77 11.56
C TYR A 1042 22.28 12.39 11.82
N ALA A 1043 20.97 12.31 12.11
CA ALA A 1043 20.23 11.07 12.29
C ALA A 1043 20.51 10.02 11.20
N ARG A 1044 20.63 10.43 9.93
CA ARG A 1044 20.95 9.53 8.80
C ARG A 1044 22.36 8.92 8.89
N THR A 1045 23.30 9.64 9.49
CA THR A 1045 24.70 9.21 9.64
C THR A 1045 24.82 8.18 10.75
N TYR A 1046 24.17 8.44 11.89
CA TYR A 1046 24.08 7.49 12.99
C TYR A 1046 23.42 6.19 12.55
N ASP A 1047 22.28 6.27 11.85
CA ASP A 1047 21.58 5.10 11.33
C ASP A 1047 22.47 4.30 10.36
N ARG A 1048 23.16 4.98 9.44
CA ARG A 1048 24.06 4.34 8.47
C ARG A 1048 25.21 3.57 9.14
N LEU A 1049 25.85 4.15 10.16
CA LEU A 1049 27.05 3.57 10.76
C LEU A 1049 26.75 2.59 11.89
N LEU A 1050 25.62 2.74 12.58
CA LEU A 1050 25.33 2.01 13.81
C LEU A 1050 24.13 1.05 13.72
N ALA A 1051 23.30 1.07 12.68
CA ALA A 1051 22.12 0.20 12.59
C ALA A 1051 22.44 -1.30 12.73
N ASN A 1052 23.56 -1.75 12.16
CA ASN A 1052 23.99 -3.15 12.24
C ASN A 1052 24.40 -3.59 13.66
N ARG A 1053 24.57 -2.64 14.59
CA ARG A 1053 24.92 -2.90 15.99
C ARG A 1053 23.73 -2.74 16.94
N ARG A 1054 22.50 -2.60 16.42
CA ARG A 1054 21.28 -2.37 17.22
C ARG A 1054 21.15 -3.29 18.44
N LEU A 1055 21.41 -4.58 18.26
CA LEU A 1055 21.28 -5.59 19.32
C LEU A 1055 22.62 -5.91 20.02
N SER A 1056 23.74 -5.49 19.45
CA SER A 1056 25.07 -5.82 19.97
C SER A 1056 25.73 -4.68 20.75
N MET A 1057 25.18 -3.47 20.69
CA MET A 1057 25.70 -2.28 21.38
C MET A 1057 25.62 -2.44 22.90
N ARG A 1058 26.73 -2.24 23.61
CA ARG A 1058 26.83 -2.40 25.07
C ARG A 1058 27.16 -1.10 25.79
N GLY A 1059 28.05 -0.29 25.24
CA GLY A 1059 28.46 0.97 25.86
C GLY A 1059 28.42 2.12 24.87
N LEU A 1060 27.64 3.16 25.19
CA LEU A 1060 27.61 4.40 24.42
C LEU A 1060 27.83 5.58 25.37
N MET A 1061 28.74 6.48 25.04
CA MET A 1061 28.89 7.75 25.74
C MET A 1061 28.33 8.90 24.92
N GLU A 1062 27.56 9.77 25.54
CA GLU A 1062 27.12 11.05 24.99
C GLU A 1062 27.59 12.19 25.88
N ILE A 1063 28.30 13.14 25.29
CA ILE A 1063 28.82 14.34 25.94
C ILE A 1063 27.99 15.52 25.43
N GLY A 1064 27.45 16.32 26.36
CA GLY A 1064 26.46 17.37 26.04
C GLY A 1064 25.02 16.84 26.07
N LEU A 1065 24.39 16.89 27.24
CA LEU A 1065 23.01 16.43 27.47
C LEU A 1065 22.01 17.59 27.59
N CYS A 1066 22.48 18.78 27.96
CA CYS A 1066 21.65 19.95 28.20
C CYS A 1066 21.19 20.64 26.90
N ARG A 1067 19.91 21.04 26.86
CA ARG A 1067 19.37 21.89 25.78
C ARG A 1067 19.64 23.37 26.05
N GLY A 1068 20.91 23.77 25.93
CA GLY A 1068 21.37 25.15 26.06
C GLY A 1068 21.74 25.57 27.48
N LEU A 1069 22.56 26.62 27.58
CA LEU A 1069 23.17 27.11 28.83
C LEU A 1069 22.18 27.72 29.86
N ALA A 1070 20.89 27.81 29.54
CA ALA A 1070 19.94 28.67 30.27
C ALA A 1070 19.00 27.94 31.25
N GLU A 1071 18.92 26.60 31.27
CA GLU A 1071 17.93 25.89 32.08
C GLU A 1071 18.60 24.97 33.12
N GLY A 1072 19.04 25.56 34.23
CA GLY A 1072 19.52 24.82 35.42
C GLY A 1072 18.45 23.98 36.15
N ASN A 1073 17.37 23.60 35.46
CA ASN A 1073 16.23 22.84 35.97
C ASN A 1073 15.79 21.70 35.03
N GLN A 1074 16.65 21.28 34.08
CA GLN A 1074 16.31 20.19 33.16
C GLN A 1074 16.18 18.86 33.93
N SER A 1075 14.98 18.27 33.91
CA SER A 1075 14.64 17.02 34.61
C SER A 1075 14.67 15.78 33.71
N GLU A 1076 14.97 15.93 32.43
CA GLU A 1076 14.92 14.88 31.42
C GLU A 1076 16.16 14.92 30.51
N THR A 1077 16.54 13.78 29.94
CA THR A 1077 17.65 13.64 28.99
C THR A 1077 17.15 13.01 27.68
N PRO A 1078 16.54 13.80 26.76
CA PRO A 1078 15.87 13.23 25.58
C PRO A 1078 16.78 12.47 24.62
N SER A 1079 18.06 12.86 24.52
CA SER A 1079 19.05 12.17 23.70
C SER A 1079 19.42 10.80 24.29
N VAL A 1080 19.54 10.70 25.62
CA VAL A 1080 19.72 9.42 26.34
C VAL A 1080 18.53 8.50 26.12
N ALA A 1081 17.30 9.03 26.23
CA ALA A 1081 16.08 8.25 25.98
C ALA A 1081 16.01 7.74 24.52
N LEU A 1082 16.49 8.54 23.57
CA LEU A 1082 16.66 8.14 22.18
C LEU A 1082 17.66 6.99 22.04
N TRP A 1083 18.87 7.13 22.58
CA TRP A 1083 19.92 6.10 22.48
C TRP A 1083 19.49 4.79 23.14
N GLN A 1084 18.82 4.83 24.30
CA GLN A 1084 18.29 3.65 24.97
C GLN A 1084 17.14 2.99 24.19
N SER A 1085 16.37 3.76 23.42
CA SER A 1085 15.32 3.23 22.55
C SER A 1085 15.88 2.63 21.26
N TYR A 1086 16.99 3.18 20.76
CA TYR A 1086 17.66 2.70 19.55
C TYR A 1086 18.57 1.49 19.83
N PHE A 1087 19.23 1.46 20.99
CA PHE A 1087 20.08 0.37 21.48
C PHE A 1087 19.52 -0.21 22.79
N PRO A 1088 18.56 -1.15 22.72
CA PRO A 1088 17.78 -1.60 23.87
C PRO A 1088 18.59 -2.25 25.00
N PHE A 1089 19.79 -2.75 24.69
CA PHE A 1089 20.70 -3.43 25.63
C PHE A 1089 21.98 -2.64 25.94
N CYS A 1090 22.06 -1.39 25.50
CA CYS A 1090 23.20 -0.53 25.73
C CYS A 1090 23.07 0.20 27.07
N GLN A 1091 24.17 0.28 27.82
CA GLN A 1091 24.36 1.25 28.88
C GLN A 1091 24.80 2.58 28.26
N VAL A 1092 24.05 3.64 28.54
CA VAL A 1092 24.38 4.99 28.08
C VAL A 1092 25.11 5.73 29.20
N ILE A 1093 26.26 6.32 28.88
CA ILE A 1093 27.08 7.14 29.77
C ILE A 1093 26.91 8.60 29.36
N GLY A 1094 26.32 9.39 30.23
CA GLY A 1094 26.15 10.83 30.03
C GLY A 1094 27.28 11.64 30.64
N VAL A 1095 27.83 12.60 29.91
CA VAL A 1095 28.85 13.53 30.42
C VAL A 1095 28.38 14.95 30.17
N ASP A 1096 28.20 15.75 31.22
CA ASP A 1096 27.71 17.13 31.10
C ASP A 1096 28.26 18.01 32.22
N LEU A 1097 28.20 19.33 32.07
CA LEU A 1097 28.46 20.30 33.14
C LEU A 1097 27.41 20.21 34.27
N THR A 1098 26.21 19.76 33.94
CA THR A 1098 25.04 19.65 34.80
C THR A 1098 24.99 18.28 35.48
N ASP A 1099 24.59 18.26 36.76
CA ASP A 1099 24.47 17.03 37.53
C ASP A 1099 23.15 16.30 37.24
N PHE A 1100 23.25 15.23 36.42
CA PHE A 1100 22.15 14.32 36.11
C PHE A 1100 22.15 13.04 36.97
N SER A 1101 22.93 12.98 38.06
CA SER A 1101 23.10 11.76 38.86
C SER A 1101 21.80 11.18 39.42
N ARG A 1102 20.77 12.02 39.57
CA ARG A 1102 19.42 11.63 40.00
C ARG A 1102 18.69 10.73 39.00
N LEU A 1103 19.09 10.73 37.73
CA LEU A 1103 18.50 9.90 36.68
C LEU A 1103 19.23 8.55 36.50
N ASN A 1104 20.31 8.33 37.26
CA ASN A 1104 21.13 7.12 37.13
C ASN A 1104 20.34 5.85 37.45
N ASN A 1105 20.55 4.82 36.63
CA ASN A 1105 19.99 3.48 36.78
C ASN A 1105 20.92 2.45 36.10
N ASP A 1106 20.49 1.19 35.99
CA ASP A 1106 21.33 0.13 35.40
C ASP A 1106 21.71 0.41 33.93
N LYS A 1107 20.87 1.15 33.19
CA LYS A 1107 21.07 1.50 31.78
C LYS A 1107 21.58 2.93 31.54
N PHE A 1108 21.64 3.79 32.56
CA PHE A 1108 22.15 5.17 32.43
C PHE A 1108 23.04 5.55 33.61
N LYS A 1109 24.24 6.04 33.32
CA LYS A 1109 25.13 6.64 34.31
C LYS A 1109 25.58 8.01 33.83
N SER A 1110 25.48 9.02 34.67
CA SER A 1110 25.96 10.37 34.37
C SER A 1110 27.17 10.77 35.20
N PHE A 1111 28.03 11.60 34.62
CA PHE A 1111 29.18 12.21 35.27
C PHE A 1111 29.20 13.72 35.01
N VAL A 1112 29.43 14.50 36.07
CA VAL A 1112 29.69 15.94 35.95
C VAL A 1112 31.11 16.15 35.46
N CYS A 1113 31.27 16.83 34.33
CA CYS A 1113 32.56 17.09 33.70
C CYS A 1113 32.55 18.41 32.92
N ASP A 1114 33.59 19.21 33.12
CA ASP A 1114 33.88 20.38 32.31
C ASP A 1114 34.93 20.03 31.24
N GLN A 1115 34.53 19.97 29.97
CA GLN A 1115 35.41 19.57 28.86
C GLN A 1115 36.64 20.48 28.69
N SER A 1116 36.58 21.73 29.20
CA SER A 1116 37.72 22.65 29.19
C SER A 1116 38.80 22.29 30.21
N LYS A 1117 38.53 21.35 31.13
CA LYS A 1117 39.42 20.95 32.23
C LYS A 1117 39.88 19.50 32.09
N VAL A 1118 41.16 19.32 31.78
CA VAL A 1118 41.78 17.97 31.65
C VAL A 1118 41.63 17.12 32.91
N ASP A 1119 41.70 17.72 34.10
CA ASP A 1119 41.55 17.00 35.37
C ASP A 1119 40.12 16.46 35.57
N ASP A 1120 39.11 17.09 34.97
CA ASP A 1120 37.72 16.64 35.04
C ASP A 1120 37.52 15.43 34.12
N LEU A 1121 38.03 15.52 32.88
CA LEU A 1121 38.02 14.40 31.92
C LEU A 1121 38.71 13.17 32.50
N ARG A 1122 39.90 13.32 33.09
CA ARG A 1122 40.63 12.20 33.69
C ARG A 1122 39.87 11.54 34.84
N ARG A 1123 39.19 12.32 35.69
CA ARG A 1123 38.36 11.77 36.78
C ARG A 1123 37.16 10.96 36.27
N VAL A 1124 36.66 11.25 35.07
CA VAL A 1124 35.63 10.42 34.42
C VAL A 1124 36.26 9.16 33.84
N ALA A 1125 37.38 9.30 33.12
CA ALA A 1125 38.08 8.17 32.49
C ALA A 1125 38.54 7.12 33.52
N GLU A 1126 39.00 7.54 34.71
CA GLU A 1126 39.40 6.63 35.81
C GLU A 1126 38.26 5.76 36.35
N LYS A 1127 36.99 6.11 36.08
CA LYS A 1127 35.82 5.35 36.51
C LYS A 1127 35.36 4.32 35.48
N LEU A 1128 35.99 4.28 34.31
CA LEU A 1128 35.61 3.45 33.17
C LEU A 1128 36.80 2.61 32.71
N ASP A 1129 36.55 1.38 32.31
CA ASP A 1129 37.61 0.50 31.81
C ASP A 1129 38.02 0.90 30.38
N GLN A 1130 39.29 0.71 30.04
CA GLN A 1130 39.75 0.93 28.66
C GLN A 1130 39.04 -0.02 27.69
N GLY A 1131 38.64 0.50 26.54
CA GLY A 1131 37.88 -0.27 25.54
C GLY A 1131 36.47 -0.68 25.97
N SER A 1132 35.90 -0.08 27.02
CA SER A 1132 34.56 -0.41 27.51
C SER A 1132 33.41 0.21 26.70
N LEU A 1133 33.71 1.17 25.81
CA LEU A 1133 32.70 1.89 25.03
C LEU A 1133 32.75 1.49 23.55
N ASP A 1134 31.60 1.17 22.97
CA ASP A 1134 31.47 0.91 21.54
C ASP A 1134 31.38 2.20 20.72
N VAL A 1135 30.77 3.24 21.32
CA VAL A 1135 30.52 4.54 20.69
C VAL A 1135 30.75 5.67 21.69
N ILE A 1136 31.36 6.77 21.22
CA ILE A 1136 31.43 8.05 21.94
C ILE A 1136 30.89 9.15 21.03
N ILE A 1137 30.05 10.02 21.56
CA ILE A 1137 29.42 11.14 20.84
C ILE A 1137 29.73 12.42 21.59
N ASP A 1138 30.45 13.32 20.93
CA ASP A 1138 30.84 14.62 21.45
C ASP A 1138 29.98 15.72 20.82
N ASP A 1139 28.96 16.14 21.56
CA ASP A 1139 27.98 17.17 21.25
C ASP A 1139 28.02 18.28 22.32
N GLY A 1140 29.20 18.47 22.91
CA GLY A 1140 29.43 19.27 24.11
C GLY A 1140 29.63 20.77 23.84
N SER A 1141 30.79 21.32 24.19
CA SER A 1141 31.00 22.78 24.13
C SER A 1141 31.14 23.35 22.71
N HIS A 1142 31.39 22.48 21.71
CA HIS A 1142 31.75 22.80 20.32
C HIS A 1142 33.02 23.67 20.18
N ALA A 1143 33.76 23.92 21.27
CA ALA A 1143 35.04 24.62 21.21
C ALA A 1143 36.11 23.65 20.72
N SER A 1144 36.87 24.04 19.68
CA SER A 1144 37.87 23.13 19.08
C SER A 1144 38.92 22.66 20.07
N HIS A 1145 39.28 23.49 21.05
CA HIS A 1145 40.19 23.11 22.12
C HIS A 1145 39.62 21.97 22.99
N ASP A 1146 38.35 22.08 23.38
CA ASP A 1146 37.68 21.15 24.29
C ASP A 1146 37.36 19.82 23.60
N GLU A 1147 36.90 19.85 22.35
CA GLU A 1147 36.68 18.66 21.52
C GLU A 1147 37.98 17.86 21.34
N GLN A 1148 39.09 18.55 21.06
CA GLN A 1148 40.40 17.91 20.92
C GLN A 1148 40.88 17.34 22.25
N LEU A 1149 40.72 18.08 23.35
CA LEU A 1149 41.10 17.61 24.67
C LEU A 1149 40.29 16.37 25.07
N THR A 1150 38.98 16.37 24.82
CA THR A 1150 38.08 15.25 25.11
C THR A 1150 38.40 14.05 24.23
N LEU A 1151 38.63 14.25 22.92
CA LEU A 1151 39.09 13.20 22.02
C LEU A 1151 40.35 12.54 22.56
N ARG A 1152 41.35 13.32 22.99
CA ARG A 1152 42.60 12.76 23.52
C ARG A 1152 42.39 11.87 24.75
N GLU A 1153 41.61 12.32 25.72
CA GLU A 1153 41.47 11.62 27.00
C GLU A 1153 40.46 10.46 26.94
N PHE A 1154 39.43 10.53 26.09
CA PHE A 1154 38.37 9.51 26.00
C PHE A 1154 38.55 8.49 24.87
N PHE A 1155 39.36 8.76 23.84
CA PHE A 1155 39.63 7.78 22.78
C PHE A 1155 40.20 6.42 23.28
N PRO A 1156 40.99 6.35 24.39
CA PRO A 1156 41.38 5.08 25.00
C PRO A 1156 40.22 4.23 25.54
N LEU A 1157 39.11 4.86 25.94
CA LEU A 1157 37.91 4.17 26.43
C LEU A 1157 37.13 3.48 25.30
N LEU A 1158 37.34 3.91 24.06
CA LEU A 1158 36.69 3.33 22.88
C LEU A 1158 37.29 1.95 22.56
N ALA A 1159 36.42 0.96 22.33
CA ALA A 1159 36.77 -0.39 21.92
C ALA A 1159 37.39 -0.40 20.51
N GLY A 1160 38.18 -1.45 20.22
CA GLY A 1160 38.67 -1.68 18.87
C GLY A 1160 37.51 -1.80 17.87
N GLY A 1161 37.57 -1.07 16.76
CA GLY A 1161 36.46 -1.00 15.80
C GLY A 1161 35.24 -0.20 16.27
N GLY A 1162 35.31 0.50 17.42
CA GLY A 1162 34.30 1.46 17.88
C GLY A 1162 34.34 2.79 17.12
N TRP A 1163 33.32 3.62 17.30
CA TRP A 1163 33.17 4.93 16.63
C TRP A 1163 33.17 6.11 17.60
N TYR A 1164 33.97 7.14 17.30
CA TYR A 1164 33.94 8.44 17.96
C TYR A 1164 33.31 9.49 17.03
N PHE A 1165 32.26 10.17 17.46
CA PHE A 1165 31.58 11.22 16.72
C PHE A 1165 31.84 12.59 17.35
N ILE A 1166 32.06 13.63 16.53
CA ILE A 1166 32.14 15.04 16.97
C ILE A 1166 31.17 15.86 16.12
N GLU A 1167 30.18 16.48 16.77
CA GLU A 1167 29.14 17.30 16.16
C GLU A 1167 29.56 18.79 16.07
N ASP A 1168 28.93 19.53 15.15
CA ASP A 1168 29.00 20.99 15.03
C ASP A 1168 30.37 21.66 14.87
N LEU A 1169 31.23 20.95 14.14
CA LEU A 1169 32.58 21.36 13.74
C LEU A 1169 32.69 22.65 12.89
N ASP A 1170 31.57 23.25 12.49
CA ASP A 1170 31.48 24.49 11.71
C ASP A 1170 31.20 25.73 12.57
N TRP A 1171 31.04 25.57 13.88
CA TRP A 1171 30.79 26.65 14.83
C TRP A 1171 31.89 26.72 15.90
N GLN A 1172 32.09 27.90 16.51
CA GLN A 1172 32.98 28.11 17.66
C GLN A 1172 32.34 29.13 18.63
N PRO A 1173 32.48 28.95 19.95
CA PRO A 1173 32.02 29.93 20.92
C PRO A 1173 32.67 31.32 20.74
N PRO A 1174 31.92 32.43 20.93
CA PRO A 1174 32.49 33.77 20.87
C PRO A 1174 33.56 33.98 21.94
N GLY A 1175 34.75 34.44 21.53
CA GLY A 1175 35.87 34.71 22.45
C GLY A 1175 37.02 33.71 22.38
N GLU A 1176 36.84 32.61 21.63
CA GLU A 1176 37.93 31.69 21.31
C GLU A 1176 39.00 32.36 20.43
N ASP A 1177 40.27 32.09 20.72
CA ASP A 1177 41.41 32.62 19.98
C ASP A 1177 41.85 31.61 18.90
N PRO A 1178 41.48 31.83 17.62
CA PRO A 1178 41.76 30.88 16.54
C PRO A 1178 43.26 30.73 16.22
N THR A 1179 44.13 31.53 16.85
CA THR A 1179 45.58 31.41 16.68
C THR A 1179 46.23 30.42 17.63
N LYS A 1180 45.53 29.97 18.69
CA LYS A 1180 46.07 29.07 19.72
C LYS A 1180 45.83 27.60 19.43
N VAL A 1181 44.74 27.26 18.75
CA VAL A 1181 44.37 25.89 18.41
C VAL A 1181 43.82 25.85 16.98
N THR A 1182 44.23 24.85 16.20
CA THR A 1182 43.65 24.62 14.88
C THR A 1182 42.21 24.13 15.04
N LEU A 1183 41.29 24.50 14.15
CA LEU A 1183 39.94 23.95 14.15
C LEU A 1183 39.98 22.42 14.08
N THR A 1184 39.20 21.73 14.93
CA THR A 1184 39.18 20.25 15.02
C THR A 1184 38.95 19.60 13.66
N LYS A 1185 38.02 20.19 12.88
CA LYS A 1185 37.72 19.80 11.50
C LYS A 1185 38.94 19.82 10.58
N THR A 1186 39.72 20.88 10.64
CA THR A 1186 40.93 21.05 9.82
C THR A 1186 42.01 20.08 10.27
N LEU A 1187 42.19 19.94 11.59
CA LEU A 1187 43.18 19.04 12.19
C LEU A 1187 42.95 17.58 11.78
N LEU A 1188 41.72 17.08 11.94
CA LEU A 1188 41.36 15.71 11.55
C LEU A 1188 41.42 15.48 10.04
N ARG A 1189 41.18 16.51 9.23
CA ARG A 1189 41.33 16.44 7.77
C ARG A 1189 42.80 16.30 7.37
N GLU A 1190 43.69 17.06 8.01
CA GLU A 1190 45.13 16.91 7.84
C GLU A 1190 45.60 15.52 8.25
N ILE A 1191 45.16 15.01 9.39
CA ILE A 1191 45.49 13.65 9.83
C ILE A 1191 44.99 12.60 8.83
N LYS A 1192 43.75 12.73 8.34
CA LYS A 1192 43.20 11.83 7.32
C LYS A 1192 44.01 11.85 6.02
N ASP A 1193 44.36 13.04 5.53
CA ASP A 1193 44.95 13.22 4.22
C ASP A 1193 46.49 13.09 4.23
N HIS A 1194 47.12 13.22 5.40
CA HIS A 1194 48.59 13.26 5.54
C HIS A 1194 49.17 12.34 6.63
N GLY A 1195 48.34 11.67 7.43
CA GLY A 1195 48.76 10.79 8.53
C GLY A 1195 49.19 11.51 9.81
N ALA A 1196 49.24 12.84 9.83
CA ALA A 1196 49.53 13.68 10.99
C ALA A 1196 49.04 15.12 10.73
N ALA A 1197 48.85 15.92 11.79
CA ALA A 1197 48.58 17.34 11.63
C ALA A 1197 49.80 18.08 11.07
N ARG A 1198 49.54 19.11 10.26
CA ARG A 1198 50.53 20.06 9.73
C ARG A 1198 50.37 21.45 10.35
N SER A 1199 49.18 21.74 10.86
CA SER A 1199 48.84 22.96 11.57
C SER A 1199 49.14 22.85 13.08
N VAL A 1200 48.85 23.90 13.84
CA VAL A 1200 49.14 23.99 15.28
C VAL A 1200 48.32 22.95 16.06
N ASP A 1201 48.99 21.96 16.64
CA ASP A 1201 48.42 20.85 17.42
C ASP A 1201 49.00 20.86 18.86
N PRO A 1202 48.55 21.79 19.72
CA PRO A 1202 49.13 21.97 21.05
C PRO A 1202 48.72 20.84 22.01
N LEU A 1203 47.66 20.09 21.68
CA LEU A 1203 47.10 19.02 22.50
C LEU A 1203 47.62 17.64 22.10
N GLY A 1204 48.27 17.51 20.95
CA GLY A 1204 48.96 16.30 20.49
C GLY A 1204 48.02 15.26 19.87
N ILE A 1205 46.95 15.68 19.20
CA ILE A 1205 45.97 14.78 18.57
C ILE A 1205 46.60 13.92 17.47
N SER A 1206 47.63 14.44 16.80
CA SER A 1206 48.40 13.69 15.80
C SER A 1206 49.00 12.40 16.34
N ALA A 1207 49.24 12.28 17.66
CA ALA A 1207 49.73 11.04 18.26
C ALA A 1207 48.72 9.88 18.14
N LEU A 1208 47.42 10.18 18.02
CA LEU A 1208 46.36 9.18 17.86
C LEU A 1208 46.21 8.70 16.41
N ALA A 1209 46.88 9.33 15.43
CA ALA A 1209 46.71 9.01 14.01
C ALA A 1209 46.96 7.52 13.68
N GLY A 1210 47.90 6.88 14.40
CA GLY A 1210 48.19 5.45 14.26
C GLY A 1210 47.08 4.54 14.77
N GLU A 1211 46.18 5.04 15.62
CA GLU A 1211 45.03 4.31 16.17
C GLU A 1211 43.75 4.53 15.35
N PHE A 1212 43.76 5.47 14.40
CA PHE A 1212 42.61 5.74 13.53
C PHE A 1212 42.59 4.76 12.35
N ALA A 1213 41.50 4.01 12.23
CA ALA A 1213 41.25 3.10 11.11
C ALA A 1213 40.63 3.86 9.93
N GLU A 1214 39.70 4.76 10.25
CA GLU A 1214 38.95 5.54 9.26
C GLU A 1214 38.52 6.88 9.86
N ILE A 1215 38.51 7.93 9.05
CA ILE A 1215 37.96 9.24 9.40
C ILE A 1215 36.97 9.64 8.31
N LEU A 1216 35.70 9.79 8.68
CA LEU A 1216 34.59 10.10 7.79
C LEU A 1216 34.00 11.46 8.12
N PHE A 1217 33.83 12.31 7.11
CA PHE A 1217 33.21 13.62 7.26
C PHE A 1217 31.80 13.60 6.67
N PHE A 1218 30.85 14.19 7.39
CA PHE A 1218 29.46 14.28 7.00
C PHE A 1218 28.95 15.71 7.12
N ASP A 1219 28.05 16.08 6.21
CA ASP A 1219 27.49 17.43 6.17
C ASP A 1219 26.16 17.52 6.92
N SER A 1220 26.02 18.63 7.66
CA SER A 1220 24.75 19.10 8.18
C SER A 1220 23.88 19.63 7.03
N HIS A 1221 22.59 19.27 7.00
CA HIS A 1221 21.65 19.81 6.00
C HIS A 1221 21.35 21.31 6.22
N TYR A 1222 21.60 21.82 7.42
CA TYR A 1222 21.54 23.24 7.71
C TYR A 1222 22.62 24.02 6.93
N GLU A 1223 23.85 23.50 6.89
CA GLU A 1223 25.01 24.16 6.26
C GLU A 1223 25.02 24.06 4.73
N LEU A 1224 24.50 22.95 4.18
CA LEU A 1224 24.31 22.78 2.73
C LEU A 1224 23.39 23.87 2.13
N ASN A 1225 22.48 24.43 2.92
CA ASN A 1225 21.56 25.49 2.50
C ASN A 1225 22.13 26.91 2.61
N ARG A 1226 23.21 27.13 3.37
CA ARG A 1226 23.66 28.50 3.71
C ARG A 1226 25.10 28.84 3.33
N ALA A 1227 26.04 27.90 3.30
CA ALA A 1227 27.45 28.27 3.17
C ALA A 1227 28.34 27.32 2.34
N LYS A 1228 27.82 26.18 1.85
CA LYS A 1228 28.65 25.12 1.22
C LYS A 1228 29.79 24.61 2.14
N LEU A 1229 29.64 24.74 3.45
CA LEU A 1229 30.62 24.23 4.41
C LEU A 1229 30.46 22.70 4.49
N MET A 1230 31.49 21.97 4.03
CA MET A 1230 31.51 20.51 4.00
C MET A 1230 32.19 19.95 5.25
N GLY A 1231 31.49 19.14 6.07
CA GLY A 1231 32.00 18.36 7.21
C GLY A 1231 31.60 18.90 8.59
N GLY A 1232 30.30 19.11 8.84
CA GLY A 1232 29.77 19.56 10.14
C GLY A 1232 29.79 18.47 11.23
N LEU A 1233 29.86 17.20 10.85
CA LEU A 1233 30.05 16.04 11.72
C LEU A 1233 31.26 15.23 11.24
N VAL A 1234 32.08 14.73 12.16
CA VAL A 1234 33.13 13.73 11.86
C VAL A 1234 32.87 12.45 12.64
N ALA A 1235 33.13 11.30 12.01
CA ALA A 1235 33.13 9.99 12.65
C ALA A 1235 34.51 9.35 12.48
N VAL A 1236 35.16 9.00 13.58
CA VAL A 1236 36.48 8.36 13.63
C VAL A 1236 36.32 6.93 14.11
N ARG A 1237 36.73 5.95 13.30
CA ARG A 1237 36.76 4.52 13.70
C ARG A 1237 38.11 4.19 14.31
N LYS A 1238 38.12 3.58 15.49
CA LYS A 1238 39.35 3.08 16.12
C LYS A 1238 39.79 1.78 15.47
N ARG A 1239 41.10 1.60 15.27
CA ARG A 1239 41.67 0.33 14.82
C ARG A 1239 41.43 -0.78 15.83
N SER A 1240 41.13 -1.97 15.34
CA SER A 1240 41.23 -3.18 16.15
C SER A 1240 42.69 -3.51 16.43
N ALA A 1241 42.97 -4.32 17.46
CA ALA A 1241 44.34 -4.73 17.77
C ALA A 1241 44.99 -5.53 16.61
N SER A 1242 44.19 -6.23 15.80
CA SER A 1242 44.61 -6.85 14.53
C SER A 1242 45.07 -5.85 13.46
N GLU A 1243 44.43 -4.68 13.37
CA GLU A 1243 44.75 -3.64 12.37
C GLU A 1243 45.96 -2.77 12.77
N ILE A 1244 46.41 -2.86 14.04
CA ILE A 1244 47.62 -2.18 14.56
C ILE A 1244 48.85 -3.09 14.44
N SER A 1245 48.65 -4.40 14.44
CA SER A 1245 49.71 -5.41 14.33
C SER A 1245 50.05 -5.82 12.88
N ALA A 1246 49.25 -5.38 11.92
CA ALA A 1246 49.45 -5.50 10.47
C ALA A 1246 49.99 -4.19 9.88
#